data_AF-A0A143Q5B1-F1
#
_entry.id   AF-A0A143Q5B1-F1
#
_cell.length_a   1.000
_cell.length_b   1.000
_cell.length_c   1.000
_cell.angle_alpha   90.00
_cell.angle_beta   90.00
_cell.angle_gamma   90.00
#
_symmetry.space_group_name_H-M   'P 1'
#
loop_
_entity.id
_entity.type
_entity.pdbx_description
1 polymer ?
#
loop_
_entity_poly.entity_id
_entity_poly.type
_entity_poly.pdbx_seq_one_letter_code
_entity_poly.pdbx_strand_id
1 'polypeptide(L)'
;MDPFYEVFAGWARKTSLDSAIKSFTGRLKPEELESFVEEYRNEVTTVINEGPPIIHGPREPWYAGPNASADTYWPALERYIRTDLAWPEKRVTTLDRSSNKVIAYTPRPNATDWDSKGLVVGYVQSGKTTNFTAVIAKAADVGYKFVIVLSGIHNGLRKQTQERLDEQLHQLTPAKWKQLTNAGGDFEAPTMQSTSLLHVDDSGVILAVVKKNAAVLKRLDKWLQPAVKQRALGDVPTLVIDDEADQASVETRIINPLIRGIIAKLPKSTYIGYTATPFANVLIDPGAGDLYPKDFILNLPEPDGYFGTERIFGRDVVEGDEANGVELDGSNMVRIIPDEDVDDVRPSGKSAAKAFIPSIPPTLDDALTWFVLATAARRARGDEGHATMLIHTSVKTDIHDHFRGPLGAFVSGLAKKWETGDSATVERLTSHWDREIALVTAGTFGLAPLAFDDLRPFVGDVLGRCRIVIDNFRSDDRLDYSEDGQVAIAVGGNTLSRGLTLEGLTVSYFVRAAGAYDTLLQMARWFGFRFGYEDLPRIWMTEELRQWFRHLATVEREIRLDIERYESEDLTPTEFGVRIRTHPTLRITAKMGAAIPAYASYGGRRVQTRYFRTQDEDWLLRNVDAADGLLSRVRTKGIEPRTVDSGAVLFEGVDADDVLSFLNSYVVHPDSPDLDADLIGKYVAKQRRRGSLDTWNLAVMAAKPGSERGMVRLGGMEFGRIVRSQLKVDGVERADIKTLMSKDHRAVDFLDQSVARKMSENALMDARDKHAEVKSKGLILLYPIDPTSEPDKANKDSRNPLNAAADVIGIALVFPGSANDDSKVSQTYVSVDLTDAEIESDDGELVALTGSDG
;
A
#
# COMPACT_ATOMS: atom_id res chain seq x y z
N MET A 1 17.34 14.16 33.55
CA MET A 1 16.76 12.93 34.10
C MET A 1 17.53 12.55 35.35
N ASP A 2 16.83 12.06 36.36
CA ASP A 2 17.43 11.55 37.59
C ASP A 2 18.18 10.24 37.28
N PRO A 3 19.50 10.14 37.55
CA PRO A 3 20.26 8.91 37.34
C PRO A 3 19.68 7.68 38.06
N PHE A 4 18.97 7.85 39.18
CA PHE A 4 18.33 6.76 39.90
C PHE A 4 17.05 6.27 39.21
N TYR A 5 16.31 7.17 38.56
CA TYR A 5 15.15 6.80 37.73
C TYR A 5 15.59 5.90 36.57
N GLU A 6 16.66 6.26 35.87
CA GLU A 6 17.17 5.47 34.74
C GLU A 6 17.49 4.02 35.13
N VAL A 7 18.05 3.80 36.33
CA VAL A 7 18.33 2.45 36.82
C VAL A 7 17.03 1.70 37.15
N PHE A 8 16.05 2.38 37.75
CA PHE A 8 14.73 1.81 38.02
C PHE A 8 14.00 1.42 36.73
N ALA A 9 13.92 2.34 35.76
CA ALA A 9 13.27 2.13 34.46
C ALA A 9 13.96 1.02 33.66
N GLY A 10 15.29 0.97 33.65
CA GLY A 10 16.06 -0.10 33.04
C GLY A 10 15.74 -1.48 33.64
N TRP A 11 15.55 -1.55 34.96
CA TRP A 11 15.13 -2.78 35.64
C TRP A 11 13.69 -3.16 35.31
N ALA A 12 12.77 -2.20 35.31
CA ALA A 12 11.35 -2.41 35.00
C ALA A 12 11.14 -2.92 33.57
N ARG A 13 11.93 -2.43 32.61
CA ARG A 13 11.94 -2.88 31.21
C ARG A 13 12.45 -4.31 31.05
N LYS A 14 13.52 -4.71 31.76
CA LYS A 14 14.09 -6.07 31.66
C LYS A 14 13.30 -7.12 32.44
N THR A 15 12.60 -6.69 33.49
CA THR A 15 11.84 -7.58 34.37
C THR A 15 10.34 -7.25 34.30
N SER A 16 9.82 -6.55 35.30
CA SER A 16 8.47 -5.98 35.29
C SER A 16 8.42 -4.76 36.18
N LEU A 17 7.40 -3.92 36.01
CA LEU A 17 7.16 -2.80 36.91
C LEU A 17 7.01 -3.30 38.36
N ASP A 18 6.24 -4.36 38.58
CA ASP A 18 6.07 -4.98 39.90
C ASP A 18 7.37 -5.54 40.47
N SER A 19 8.20 -6.16 39.64
CA SER A 19 9.52 -6.65 40.04
C SER A 19 10.44 -5.48 40.41
N ALA A 20 10.42 -4.39 39.65
CA ALA A 20 11.19 -3.19 39.96
C ALA A 20 10.71 -2.54 41.27
N ILE A 21 9.40 -2.37 41.46
CA ILE A 21 8.83 -1.88 42.72
C ILE A 21 9.33 -2.72 43.89
N LYS A 22 9.25 -4.05 43.81
CA LYS A 22 9.74 -4.96 44.85
C LYS A 22 11.26 -4.83 45.08
N SER A 23 12.05 -4.73 44.02
CA SER A 23 13.51 -4.62 44.10
C SER A 23 14.00 -3.30 44.70
N PHE A 24 13.23 -2.22 44.54
CA PHE A 24 13.58 -0.87 45.02
C PHE A 24 12.83 -0.47 46.30
N THR A 25 11.83 -1.24 46.72
CA THR A 25 11.16 -1.08 48.04
C THR A 25 12.20 -1.20 49.15
N GLY A 26 12.28 -0.17 50.01
CA GLY A 26 13.26 -0.09 51.10
C GLY A 26 14.65 0.40 50.68
N ARG A 27 14.89 0.61 49.37
CA ARG A 27 16.10 1.29 48.84
C ARG A 27 15.84 2.77 48.54
N LEU A 28 14.61 3.10 48.15
CA LEU A 28 14.14 4.47 47.91
C LEU A 28 13.08 4.86 48.96
N LYS A 29 12.86 6.17 49.14
CA LYS A 29 11.73 6.64 49.96
C LYS A 29 10.40 6.30 49.26
N PRO A 30 9.30 6.05 50.01
CA PRO A 30 8.02 5.71 49.39
C PRO A 30 7.53 6.73 48.35
N GLU A 31 7.61 8.02 48.65
CA GLU A 31 7.21 9.12 47.75
C GLU A 31 8.05 9.17 46.47
N GLU A 32 9.36 8.89 46.59
CA GLU A 32 10.31 8.86 45.47
C GLU A 32 10.06 7.65 44.56
N LEU A 33 9.81 6.48 45.15
CA LEU A 33 9.44 5.27 44.40
C LEU A 33 8.09 5.44 43.69
N GLU A 34 7.12 6.08 44.33
CA GLU A 34 5.82 6.39 43.72
C GLU A 34 5.99 7.34 42.51
N SER A 35 6.81 8.38 42.66
CA SER A 35 7.16 9.28 41.55
C SER A 35 7.80 8.53 40.38
N PHE A 36 8.74 7.60 40.62
CA PHE A 36 9.36 6.81 39.55
C PHE A 36 8.37 5.86 38.86
N VAL A 37 7.42 5.30 39.61
CA VAL A 37 6.36 4.47 39.04
C VAL A 37 5.43 5.30 38.15
N GLU A 38 5.09 6.51 38.57
CA GLU A 38 4.26 7.43 37.79
C GLU A 38 4.99 7.89 36.52
N GLU A 39 6.26 8.28 36.64
CA GLU A 39 7.10 8.65 35.49
C GLU A 39 7.20 7.51 34.47
N TYR A 40 7.47 6.28 34.93
CA TYR A 40 7.52 5.11 34.05
C TYR A 40 6.18 4.84 33.34
N ARG A 41 5.05 4.96 34.05
CA ARG A 41 3.72 4.81 33.45
C ARG A 41 3.43 5.91 32.43
N ASN A 42 3.85 7.14 32.69
CA ASN A 42 3.70 8.26 31.77
C ASN A 42 4.54 8.06 30.49
N GLU A 43 5.77 7.54 30.61
CA GLU A 43 6.60 7.20 29.46
C GLU A 43 5.99 6.08 28.62
N VAL A 44 5.50 5.01 29.26
CA VAL A 44 4.76 3.94 28.56
C VAL A 44 3.54 4.51 27.84
N THR A 45 2.77 5.38 28.50
CA THR A 45 1.59 6.05 27.92
C THR A 45 1.97 6.92 26.72
N THR A 46 3.09 7.63 26.80
CA THR A 46 3.64 8.42 25.70
C THR A 46 3.98 7.55 24.50
N VAL A 47 4.63 6.39 24.71
CA VAL A 47 4.95 5.44 23.62
C VAL A 47 3.69 4.92 22.91
N ILE A 48 2.62 4.68 23.65
CA ILE A 48 1.34 4.19 23.10
C ILE A 48 0.69 5.28 22.24
N ASN A 49 0.64 6.52 22.74
CA ASN A 49 -0.11 7.61 22.15
C ASN A 49 0.65 8.35 21.02
N GLU A 50 1.97 8.44 21.07
CA GLU A 50 2.77 9.22 20.10
C GLU A 50 3.27 8.41 18.90
N GLY A 51 2.99 7.10 18.85
CA GLY A 51 3.40 6.23 17.75
C GLY A 51 2.31 6.04 16.68
N PRO A 52 2.67 5.42 15.54
CA PRO A 52 1.76 5.16 14.43
C PRO A 52 0.54 4.32 14.81
N PRO A 53 -0.54 4.34 14.01
CA PRO A 53 -1.72 3.54 14.28
C PRO A 53 -1.42 2.05 14.42
N ILE A 54 -2.04 1.40 15.41
CA ILE A 54 -1.90 -0.03 15.65
C ILE A 54 -3.23 -0.69 16.01
N ILE A 55 -3.52 -1.83 15.39
CA ILE A 55 -4.55 -2.78 15.85
C ILE A 55 -3.86 -3.78 16.76
N HIS A 56 -4.38 -4.06 17.95
CA HIS A 56 -3.75 -5.02 18.86
C HIS A 56 -4.76 -5.95 19.54
N GLY A 57 -4.30 -7.14 19.88
CA GLY A 57 -5.05 -8.07 20.73
C GLY A 57 -5.06 -7.62 22.19
N PRO A 58 -5.70 -8.39 23.10
CA PRO A 58 -5.74 -8.08 24.53
C PRO A 58 -4.35 -8.28 25.17
N ARG A 59 -3.47 -7.28 25.03
CA ARG A 59 -2.15 -7.26 25.65
C ARG A 59 -1.84 -5.86 26.15
N GLU A 60 -1.32 -5.79 27.37
CA GLU A 60 -0.89 -4.53 27.97
C GLU A 60 0.51 -4.14 27.45
N PRO A 61 0.65 -2.96 26.82
CA PRO A 61 1.95 -2.43 26.43
C PRO A 61 2.83 -2.14 27.66
N TRP A 62 4.14 -2.29 27.50
CA TRP A 62 5.06 -2.26 28.65
C TRP A 62 6.34 -1.46 28.47
N TYR A 63 6.65 -1.05 27.25
CA TYR A 63 7.95 -0.46 26.93
C TYR A 63 7.89 1.07 27.05
N ALA A 64 8.74 1.63 27.91
CA ALA A 64 8.83 3.07 28.17
C ALA A 64 9.70 3.84 27.16
N GLY A 65 10.28 3.16 26.16
CA GLY A 65 11.26 3.75 25.24
C GLY A 65 12.72 3.44 25.64
N PRO A 66 13.70 3.96 24.88
CA PRO A 66 15.13 3.77 25.13
C PRO A 66 15.58 4.37 26.47
N ASN A 67 16.66 3.84 27.03
CA ASN A 67 17.19 4.21 28.35
C ASN A 67 18.69 4.41 28.20
N ALA A 68 19.13 5.64 28.39
CA ALA A 68 20.49 6.04 28.08
C ALA A 68 21.55 5.35 28.95
N SER A 69 21.15 4.87 30.13
CA SER A 69 22.05 4.24 31.11
C SER A 69 22.17 2.73 30.96
N ALA A 70 21.16 2.06 30.41
CA ALA A 70 21.07 0.61 30.33
C ALA A 70 21.22 0.05 28.91
N ASP A 71 20.97 0.87 27.88
CA ASP A 71 20.94 0.44 26.48
C ASP A 71 22.31 0.59 25.82
N THR A 72 22.63 -0.33 24.91
CA THR A 72 23.90 -0.42 24.18
C THR A 72 23.68 -0.41 22.67
N TYR A 73 22.65 -1.11 22.17
CA TYR A 73 22.47 -1.35 20.75
C TYR A 73 21.78 -0.18 20.05
N TRP A 74 20.62 0.27 20.55
CA TRP A 74 19.90 1.40 19.97
C TRP A 74 20.71 2.71 19.99
N PRO A 75 21.37 3.11 21.10
CA PRO A 75 22.16 4.34 21.11
C PRO A 75 23.33 4.34 20.12
N ALA A 76 23.91 3.17 19.81
CA ALA A 76 24.94 3.04 18.80
C ALA A 76 24.37 3.26 17.39
N LEU A 77 23.25 2.62 17.08
CA LEU A 77 22.52 2.80 15.81
C LEU A 77 22.04 4.25 15.63
N GLU A 78 21.41 4.83 16.65
CA GLU A 78 20.89 6.20 16.59
C GLU A 78 22.01 7.21 16.29
N ARG A 79 23.16 7.08 16.96
CA ARG A 79 24.32 7.92 16.69
C ARG A 79 24.82 7.78 15.26
N TYR A 80 24.90 6.56 14.74
CA TYR A 80 25.31 6.31 13.35
C TYR A 80 24.33 6.96 12.36
N ILE A 81 23.03 6.81 12.57
CA ILE A 81 22.00 7.44 11.72
C ILE A 81 22.11 8.97 11.75
N ARG A 82 22.34 9.55 12.93
CA ARG A 82 22.45 11.01 13.08
C ARG A 82 23.75 11.58 12.52
N THR A 83 24.85 10.84 12.65
CA THR A 83 26.19 11.35 12.35
C THR A 83 26.64 10.98 10.95
N ASP A 84 26.62 9.69 10.63
CA ASP A 84 27.16 9.15 9.39
C ASP A 84 26.14 9.24 8.24
N LEU A 85 24.86 8.94 8.52
CA LEU A 85 23.80 9.10 7.52
C LEU A 85 23.21 10.51 7.47
N ALA A 86 23.52 11.37 8.45
CA ALA A 86 23.05 12.75 8.55
C ALA A 86 21.53 12.91 8.37
N TRP A 87 20.73 11.99 8.91
CA TRP A 87 19.27 12.07 8.76
C TRP A 87 18.68 13.28 9.50
N PRO A 88 17.65 13.93 8.93
CA PRO A 88 16.92 14.99 9.63
C PRO A 88 16.30 14.51 10.96
N GLU A 89 16.31 15.37 11.98
CA GLU A 89 15.79 15.05 13.33
C GLU A 89 14.40 14.41 13.29
N LYS A 90 13.48 15.02 12.55
CA LYS A 90 12.09 14.55 12.41
C LYS A 90 12.01 13.08 11.94
N ARG A 91 12.91 12.68 11.04
CA ARG A 91 12.96 11.30 10.52
C ARG A 91 13.47 10.33 11.58
N VAL A 92 14.47 10.73 12.36
CA VAL A 92 15.00 9.93 13.48
C VAL A 92 13.94 9.78 14.57
N THR A 93 13.25 10.85 14.95
CA THR A 93 12.14 10.80 15.93
C THR A 93 11.00 9.89 15.46
N THR A 94 10.65 9.93 14.17
CA THR A 94 9.61 9.05 13.60
C THR A 94 10.03 7.58 13.63
N LEU A 95 11.29 7.28 13.30
CA LEU A 95 11.86 5.95 13.42
C LEU A 95 11.85 5.46 14.87
N ASP A 96 12.23 6.33 15.81
CA ASP A 96 12.27 6.02 17.23
C ASP A 96 10.86 5.67 17.75
N ARG A 97 9.89 6.57 17.56
CA ARG A 97 8.49 6.38 17.97
C ARG A 97 7.85 5.13 17.38
N SER A 98 8.02 4.90 16.07
CA SER A 98 7.44 3.73 15.41
C SER A 98 8.05 2.42 15.90
N SER A 99 9.37 2.35 16.07
CA SER A 99 10.02 1.14 16.61
C SER A 99 9.78 0.95 18.12
N ASN A 100 9.61 2.02 18.91
CA ASN A 100 9.15 1.94 20.31
C ASN A 100 7.77 1.30 20.41
N LYS A 101 6.83 1.75 19.57
CA LYS A 101 5.47 1.20 19.55
C LYS A 101 5.47 -0.28 19.16
N VAL A 102 6.29 -0.72 18.19
CA VAL A 102 6.45 -2.16 17.89
C VAL A 102 6.89 -2.95 19.14
N ILE A 103 7.95 -2.54 19.83
CA ILE A 103 8.46 -3.24 21.04
C ILE A 103 7.44 -3.24 22.18
N ALA A 104 6.67 -2.15 22.34
CA ALA A 104 5.65 -2.06 23.37
C ALA A 104 4.60 -3.18 23.27
N TYR A 105 4.30 -3.68 22.06
CA TYR A 105 3.32 -4.74 21.82
C TYR A 105 3.94 -6.15 21.67
N THR A 106 5.27 -6.28 21.72
CA THR A 106 5.91 -7.60 21.85
C THR A 106 5.81 -8.11 23.30
N PRO A 107 5.93 -9.42 23.56
CA PRO A 107 6.01 -9.92 24.94
C PRO A 107 7.29 -9.49 25.65
N ARG A 108 7.23 -9.37 26.98
CA ARG A 108 8.42 -9.12 27.81
C ARG A 108 9.36 -10.33 27.77
N PRO A 109 10.69 -10.14 27.59
CA PRO A 109 11.64 -11.25 27.50
C PRO A 109 11.70 -12.18 28.72
N ASN A 110 11.28 -11.71 29.89
CA ASN A 110 11.26 -12.46 31.14
C ASN A 110 9.99 -13.32 31.35
N ALA A 111 9.01 -13.27 30.44
CA ALA A 111 7.86 -14.17 30.49
C ALA A 111 8.30 -15.65 30.38
N THR A 112 7.44 -16.58 30.81
CA THR A 112 7.76 -18.01 30.87
C THR A 112 7.83 -18.66 29.49
N ASP A 113 6.84 -18.39 28.65
CA ASP A 113 6.70 -18.83 27.27
C ASP A 113 5.74 -17.87 26.53
N TRP A 114 5.87 -17.79 25.20
CA TRP A 114 4.93 -17.05 24.36
C TRP A 114 5.08 -17.40 22.88
N ASP A 115 3.97 -17.24 22.16
CA ASP A 115 3.89 -17.28 20.70
C ASP A 115 3.16 -16.02 20.22
N SER A 116 3.94 -14.99 19.90
CA SER A 116 3.43 -13.69 19.45
C SER A 116 3.65 -13.52 17.94
N LYS A 117 2.63 -13.07 17.22
CA LYS A 117 2.64 -12.81 15.78
C LYS A 117 2.09 -11.42 15.48
N GLY A 118 2.94 -10.56 14.95
CA GLY A 118 2.58 -9.22 14.51
C GLY A 118 2.86 -8.96 13.03
N LEU A 119 2.26 -7.91 12.49
CA LEU A 119 2.51 -7.40 11.14
C LEU A 119 2.85 -5.92 11.22
N VAL A 120 3.88 -5.49 10.48
CA VAL A 120 4.21 -4.09 10.26
C VAL A 120 4.03 -3.79 8.78
N VAL A 121 3.04 -2.95 8.48
CA VAL A 121 2.70 -2.53 7.13
C VAL A 121 3.36 -1.19 6.86
N GLY A 122 4.27 -1.15 5.89
CA GLY A 122 4.91 0.08 5.42
C GLY A 122 4.52 0.42 3.99
N TYR A 123 5.12 1.45 3.41
CA TYR A 123 5.03 1.69 1.97
C TYR A 123 6.18 0.95 1.25
N VAL A 124 6.07 0.78 -0.07
CA VAL A 124 7.16 0.19 -0.87
C VAL A 124 8.42 1.07 -0.71
N GLN A 125 9.58 0.49 -0.40
CA GLN A 125 10.82 1.27 -0.18
C GLN A 125 10.73 2.40 0.88
N SER A 126 9.78 2.35 1.82
CA SER A 126 9.56 3.41 2.82
C SER A 126 10.55 3.43 3.98
N GLY A 127 11.54 2.53 3.98
CA GLY A 127 12.46 2.33 5.12
C GLY A 127 12.03 1.24 6.11
N LYS A 128 11.19 0.28 5.70
CA LYS A 128 10.84 -0.92 6.50
C LYS A 128 12.07 -1.62 7.09
N THR A 129 13.11 -1.79 6.27
CA THR A 129 14.39 -2.36 6.70
C THR A 129 15.01 -1.58 7.86
N THR A 130 15.06 -0.26 7.77
CA THR A 130 15.57 0.58 8.88
C THR A 130 14.71 0.44 10.12
N ASN A 131 13.39 0.38 9.97
CA ASN A 131 12.48 0.18 11.10
C ASN A 131 12.73 -1.16 11.80
N PHE A 132 12.83 -2.28 11.07
CA PHE A 132 13.14 -3.56 11.73
C PHE A 132 14.56 -3.60 12.30
N THR A 133 15.55 -2.92 11.71
CA THR A 133 16.88 -2.79 12.31
C THR A 133 16.81 -2.08 13.67
N ALA A 134 16.00 -1.02 13.77
CA ALA A 134 15.74 -0.32 15.04
C ALA A 134 15.03 -1.22 16.06
N VAL A 135 14.04 -2.00 15.62
CA VAL A 135 13.34 -2.99 16.45
C VAL A 135 14.31 -4.07 16.94
N ILE A 136 15.20 -4.58 16.09
CA ILE A 136 16.24 -5.56 16.46
C ILE A 136 17.17 -4.98 17.54
N ALA A 137 17.64 -3.75 17.37
CA ALA A 137 18.50 -3.08 18.35
C ALA A 137 17.80 -2.93 19.71
N LYS A 138 16.56 -2.42 19.71
CA LYS A 138 15.78 -2.23 20.94
C LYS A 138 15.39 -3.54 21.61
N ALA A 139 15.06 -4.57 20.83
CA ALA A 139 14.80 -5.92 21.34
C ALA A 139 16.05 -6.49 22.04
N ALA A 140 17.22 -6.30 21.45
CA ALA A 140 18.50 -6.70 22.05
C ALA A 140 18.74 -5.98 23.40
N ASP A 141 18.44 -4.68 23.49
CA ASP A 141 18.58 -3.89 24.72
C ASP A 141 17.69 -4.38 25.87
N VAL A 142 16.50 -4.91 25.57
CA VAL A 142 15.54 -5.41 26.57
C VAL A 142 15.65 -6.89 26.88
N GLY A 143 16.55 -7.64 26.21
CA GLY A 143 16.88 -9.02 26.57
C GLY A 143 16.46 -10.10 25.57
N TYR A 144 16.13 -9.75 24.33
CA TYR A 144 16.10 -10.73 23.24
C TYR A 144 17.51 -11.22 22.94
N LYS A 145 17.67 -12.55 22.81
CA LYS A 145 18.99 -13.20 22.71
C LYS A 145 19.28 -13.78 21.32
N PHE A 146 18.23 -14.06 20.55
CA PHE A 146 18.36 -14.64 19.23
C PHE A 146 17.45 -13.92 18.23
N VAL A 147 18.02 -13.53 17.10
CA VAL A 147 17.33 -12.82 16.02
C VAL A 147 17.50 -13.61 14.73
N ILE A 148 16.38 -13.96 14.11
CA ILE A 148 16.32 -14.59 12.79
C ILE A 148 15.65 -13.61 11.84
N VAL A 149 16.36 -13.19 10.79
CA VAL A 149 15.80 -12.37 9.71
C VAL A 149 15.59 -13.26 8.49
N LEU A 150 14.33 -13.54 8.17
CA LEU A 150 13.92 -14.24 6.96
C LEU A 150 13.89 -13.23 5.81
N SER A 151 14.92 -13.26 4.98
CA SER A 151 15.02 -12.46 3.75
C SER A 151 14.30 -13.15 2.59
N GLY A 152 14.06 -12.42 1.49
CA GLY A 152 13.39 -12.97 0.31
C GLY A 152 14.08 -14.18 -0.35
N ILE A 153 13.56 -14.64 -1.49
CA ILE A 153 13.96 -15.92 -2.11
C ILE A 153 15.33 -15.83 -2.82
N HIS A 154 15.76 -14.62 -3.19
CA HIS A 154 16.95 -14.37 -4.00
C HIS A 154 18.19 -14.04 -3.17
N ASN A 155 19.36 -14.49 -3.65
CA ASN A 155 20.64 -14.25 -2.98
C ASN A 155 21.02 -12.76 -2.91
N GLY A 156 20.66 -11.97 -3.93
CA GLY A 156 20.92 -10.53 -3.98
C GLY A 156 20.26 -9.78 -2.82
N LEU A 157 18.95 -9.97 -2.64
CA LEU A 157 18.19 -9.34 -1.56
C LEU A 157 18.68 -9.78 -0.17
N ARG A 158 19.02 -11.05 -0.03
CA ARG A 158 19.58 -11.59 1.21
C ARG A 158 20.95 -10.98 1.52
N LYS A 159 21.83 -10.85 0.51
CA LYS A 159 23.15 -10.21 0.65
C LYS A 159 23.00 -8.75 1.06
N GLN A 160 22.13 -7.99 0.39
CA GLN A 160 21.86 -6.59 0.71
C GLN A 160 21.33 -6.41 2.15
N THR A 161 20.43 -7.28 2.58
CA THR A 161 19.90 -7.27 3.96
C THR A 161 21.01 -7.56 4.97
N GLN A 162 21.87 -8.53 4.69
CA GLN A 162 23.00 -8.88 5.53
C GLN A 162 24.00 -7.72 5.63
N GLU A 163 24.44 -7.15 4.50
CA GLU A 163 25.40 -6.03 4.49
C GLU A 163 24.88 -4.83 5.29
N ARG A 164 23.58 -4.51 5.15
CA ARG A 164 22.96 -3.45 5.93
C ARG A 164 22.94 -3.74 7.43
N LEU A 165 22.61 -4.97 7.84
CA LEU A 165 22.63 -5.35 9.26
C LEU A 165 24.05 -5.46 9.82
N ASP A 166 25.03 -5.80 8.98
CA ASP A 166 26.44 -5.78 9.34
C ASP A 166 26.88 -4.36 9.68
N GLU A 167 26.62 -3.41 8.78
CA GLU A 167 26.95 -2.00 8.95
C GLU A 167 26.20 -1.37 10.14
N GLN A 168 24.89 -1.59 10.23
CA GLN A 168 24.02 -0.86 11.16
C GLN A 168 23.88 -1.51 12.55
N LEU A 169 24.36 -2.74 12.75
CA LEU A 169 24.30 -3.40 14.06
C LEU A 169 25.66 -4.01 14.44
N HIS A 170 26.15 -4.96 13.64
CA HIS A 170 27.32 -5.75 14.00
C HIS A 170 28.57 -4.88 14.14
N GLN A 171 28.89 -4.07 13.12
CA GLN A 171 30.09 -3.22 13.11
C GLN A 171 30.05 -2.11 14.16
N LEU A 172 28.84 -1.65 14.54
CA LEU A 172 28.68 -0.65 15.59
C LEU A 172 28.96 -1.22 17.00
N THR A 173 28.71 -2.52 17.20
CA THR A 173 28.87 -3.20 18.51
C THR A 173 29.43 -4.63 18.36
N PRO A 174 30.63 -4.82 17.79
CA PRO A 174 31.09 -6.12 17.27
C PRO A 174 31.25 -7.20 18.34
N ALA A 175 31.69 -6.84 19.55
CA ALA A 175 31.83 -7.78 20.67
C ALA A 175 30.48 -8.27 21.24
N LYS A 176 29.36 -7.67 20.81
CA LYS A 176 28.00 -7.93 21.30
C LYS A 176 27.12 -8.64 20.28
N TRP A 177 27.60 -8.89 19.06
CA TRP A 177 26.86 -9.63 18.03
C TRP A 177 27.61 -10.90 17.64
N LYS A 178 26.89 -12.01 17.59
CA LYS A 178 27.39 -13.27 17.05
C LYS A 178 26.61 -13.63 15.80
N GLN A 179 27.28 -13.60 14.65
CA GLN A 179 26.63 -13.85 13.37
C GLN A 179 26.68 -15.33 13.00
N LEU A 180 25.55 -15.87 12.54
CA LEU A 180 25.46 -17.22 11.98
C LEU A 180 25.61 -17.24 10.45
N THR A 181 25.62 -16.07 9.84
CA THR A 181 25.59 -15.86 8.39
C THR A 181 26.42 -14.62 8.03
N ASN A 182 26.90 -14.50 6.79
CA ASN A 182 27.71 -13.36 6.33
C ASN A 182 27.35 -12.98 4.88
N ALA A 183 27.82 -11.86 4.33
CA ALA A 183 27.40 -11.39 3.00
C ALA A 183 27.65 -12.41 1.86
N GLY A 184 28.72 -13.20 1.95
CA GLY A 184 29.13 -14.19 0.94
C GLY A 184 28.48 -15.57 1.06
N GLY A 185 27.89 -15.92 2.21
CA GLY A 185 27.31 -17.23 2.49
C GLY A 185 26.03 -17.19 3.32
N ASP A 186 25.03 -17.96 2.91
CA ASP A 186 23.76 -18.16 3.64
C ASP A 186 23.96 -19.07 4.88
N PHE A 187 22.88 -19.52 5.53
CA PHE A 187 22.98 -20.39 6.68
C PHE A 187 23.62 -21.75 6.34
N GLU A 188 24.83 -21.90 6.85
CA GLU A 188 25.57 -23.15 7.00
C GLU A 188 25.66 -23.49 8.48
N ALA A 189 25.41 -24.75 8.84
CA ALA A 189 25.39 -25.14 10.24
C ALA A 189 26.78 -24.91 10.87
N PRO A 190 26.91 -24.04 11.90
CA PRO A 190 28.18 -23.84 12.57
C PRO A 190 28.74 -25.15 13.14
N THR A 191 30.07 -25.26 13.19
CA THR A 191 30.76 -26.39 13.85
C THR A 191 30.37 -26.50 15.33
N MET A 192 30.04 -25.37 15.96
CA MET A 192 29.57 -25.31 17.35
C MET A 192 28.09 -25.69 17.45
N GLN A 193 27.75 -26.56 18.40
CA GLN A 193 26.36 -26.98 18.62
C GLN A 193 25.49 -25.82 19.13
N SER A 194 24.20 -25.84 18.76
CA SER A 194 23.22 -24.82 19.15
C SER A 194 23.08 -24.66 20.66
N THR A 195 23.21 -25.76 21.43
CA THR A 195 23.16 -25.77 22.89
C THR A 195 24.29 -24.97 23.53
N SER A 196 25.50 -25.02 22.96
CA SER A 196 26.64 -24.24 23.48
C SER A 196 26.54 -22.77 23.05
N LEU A 197 26.13 -22.50 21.81
CA LEU A 197 26.14 -21.15 21.26
C LEU A 197 25.07 -20.25 21.89
N LEU A 198 23.88 -20.81 22.16
CA LEU A 198 22.72 -20.08 22.68
C LEU A 198 22.77 -19.82 24.21
N HIS A 199 23.74 -20.42 24.92
CA HIS A 199 23.84 -20.37 26.40
C HIS A 199 25.17 -19.81 26.95
N VAL A 200 26.05 -19.23 26.12
CA VAL A 200 27.24 -18.56 26.66
C VAL A 200 26.80 -17.27 27.38
N ASP A 201 26.90 -17.24 28.72
CA ASP A 201 26.56 -16.10 29.59
C ASP A 201 27.12 -14.76 29.07
N ASP A 202 26.35 -13.67 29.24
CA ASP A 202 26.63 -12.25 28.90
C ASP A 202 27.11 -11.92 27.47
N SER A 203 27.15 -12.92 26.59
CA SER A 203 27.86 -12.82 25.31
C SER A 203 26.94 -12.47 24.14
N GLY A 204 26.34 -11.29 24.23
CA GLY A 204 25.73 -10.64 23.07
C GLY A 204 24.46 -11.30 22.52
N VAL A 205 24.01 -10.83 21.35
CA VAL A 205 22.84 -11.33 20.63
C VAL A 205 23.29 -12.09 19.39
N ILE A 206 22.63 -13.23 19.13
CA ILE A 206 22.88 -14.03 17.93
C ILE A 206 22.02 -13.51 16.79
N LEU A 207 22.62 -13.28 15.62
CA LEU A 207 21.96 -12.79 14.42
C LEU A 207 22.13 -13.79 13.27
N ALA A 208 21.02 -14.16 12.62
CA ALA A 208 21.02 -14.98 11.42
C ALA A 208 20.15 -14.34 10.34
N VAL A 209 20.73 -14.06 9.16
CA VAL A 209 19.99 -13.58 7.98
C VAL A 209 19.88 -14.73 6.99
N VAL A 210 18.69 -15.30 6.92
CA VAL A 210 18.38 -16.59 6.30
C VAL A 210 17.48 -16.38 5.11
N LYS A 211 17.79 -17.04 3.99
CA LYS A 211 16.93 -16.99 2.80
C LYS A 211 15.68 -17.84 2.98
N LYS A 212 14.53 -17.37 2.46
CA LYS A 212 13.29 -18.17 2.34
C LYS A 212 13.45 -19.28 1.30
N ASN A 213 14.25 -20.29 1.61
CA ASN A 213 14.53 -21.43 0.74
C ASN A 213 14.43 -22.74 1.53
N ALA A 214 13.79 -23.74 0.94
CA ALA A 214 13.49 -24.99 1.63
C ALA A 214 14.75 -25.72 2.14
N ALA A 215 15.84 -25.76 1.37
CA ALA A 215 17.07 -26.42 1.79
C ALA A 215 17.75 -25.68 2.95
N VAL A 216 17.79 -24.35 2.89
CA VAL A 216 18.36 -23.49 3.94
C VAL A 216 17.56 -23.61 5.24
N LEU A 217 16.23 -23.51 5.15
CA LEU A 217 15.33 -23.63 6.30
C LEU A 217 15.41 -25.03 6.94
N LYS A 218 15.49 -26.10 6.13
CA LYS A 218 15.74 -27.46 6.65
C LYS A 218 17.07 -27.57 7.40
N ARG A 219 18.13 -26.89 6.95
CA ARG A 219 19.42 -26.85 7.66
C ARG A 219 19.31 -26.13 9.00
N LEU A 220 18.65 -24.96 9.02
CA LEU A 220 18.39 -24.21 10.25
C LEU A 220 17.56 -25.04 11.24
N ASP A 221 16.48 -25.65 10.77
CA ASP A 221 15.63 -26.53 11.57
C ASP A 221 16.45 -27.65 12.22
N LYS A 222 17.24 -28.36 11.40
CA LYS A 222 18.12 -29.46 11.86
C LYS A 222 19.14 -28.98 12.89
N TRP A 223 19.70 -27.78 12.73
CA TRP A 223 20.67 -27.20 13.66
C TRP A 223 20.04 -26.83 15.02
N LEU A 224 18.76 -26.46 15.05
CA LEU A 224 18.02 -26.17 16.29
C LEU A 224 17.63 -27.44 17.07
N GLN A 225 17.49 -28.59 16.41
CA GLN A 225 17.02 -29.84 17.04
C GLN A 225 17.78 -30.27 18.30
N PRO A 226 19.12 -30.20 18.39
CA PRO A 226 19.84 -30.52 19.63
C PRO A 226 19.42 -29.62 20.81
N ALA A 227 19.26 -28.31 20.58
CA ALA A 227 18.81 -27.37 21.59
C ALA A 227 17.37 -27.63 22.04
N VAL A 228 16.48 -28.00 21.12
CA VAL A 228 15.12 -28.45 21.44
C VAL A 228 15.15 -29.69 22.35
N LYS A 229 15.92 -30.72 21.97
CA LYS A 229 16.00 -31.98 22.73
C LYS A 229 16.55 -31.79 24.15
N GLN A 230 17.47 -30.84 24.33
CA GLN A 230 18.07 -30.53 25.63
C GLN A 230 17.30 -29.44 26.41
N ARG A 231 16.16 -28.96 25.90
CA ARG A 231 15.37 -27.85 26.47
C ARG A 231 16.17 -26.55 26.67
N ALA A 232 17.22 -26.38 25.87
CA ALA A 232 18.09 -25.21 25.89
C ALA A 232 17.39 -23.92 25.41
N LEU A 233 16.33 -24.05 24.60
CA LEU A 233 15.62 -22.89 24.05
C LEU A 233 14.69 -22.17 25.04
N GLY A 234 14.49 -22.72 26.25
CA GLY A 234 13.57 -22.15 27.25
C GLY A 234 13.97 -20.75 27.75
N ASP A 235 15.26 -20.42 27.73
CA ASP A 235 15.79 -19.13 28.21
C ASP A 235 16.34 -18.25 27.07
N VAL A 236 15.85 -18.49 25.85
CA VAL A 236 16.27 -17.80 24.63
C VAL A 236 15.07 -17.07 24.00
N PRO A 237 14.72 -15.86 24.48
CA PRO A 237 13.75 -15.00 23.83
C PRO A 237 14.19 -14.71 22.38
N THR A 238 13.37 -15.12 21.43
CA THR A 238 13.70 -15.10 20.00
C THR A 238 12.80 -14.14 19.25
N LEU A 239 13.41 -13.29 18.43
CA LEU A 239 12.75 -12.41 17.48
C LEU A 239 12.93 -12.97 16.08
N VAL A 240 11.83 -13.18 15.36
CA VAL A 240 11.82 -13.59 13.96
C VAL A 240 11.24 -12.43 13.15
N ILE A 241 12.09 -11.81 12.32
CA ILE A 241 11.68 -10.78 11.37
C ILE A 241 11.49 -11.47 10.02
N ASP A 242 10.32 -11.27 9.41
CA ASP A 242 10.02 -11.78 8.09
C ASP A 242 9.89 -10.61 7.11
N ASP A 243 10.96 -10.35 6.35
CA ASP A 243 11.00 -9.28 5.37
C ASP A 243 10.34 -9.72 4.07
N GLU A 244 9.49 -8.87 3.49
CA GLU A 244 8.62 -9.21 2.36
C GLU A 244 7.71 -10.41 2.70
N ALA A 245 6.99 -10.31 3.81
CA ALA A 245 6.11 -11.37 4.33
C ALA A 245 4.99 -11.77 3.34
N ASP A 246 4.68 -10.92 2.37
CA ASP A 246 3.75 -11.16 1.26
C ASP A 246 4.30 -12.13 0.21
N GLN A 247 5.62 -12.21 0.02
CA GLN A 247 6.26 -13.12 -0.96
C GLN A 247 6.11 -14.60 -0.57
N ALA A 248 5.96 -14.91 0.71
CA ALA A 248 5.82 -16.28 1.19
C ALA A 248 4.36 -16.77 1.20
N SER A 249 3.40 -15.85 1.18
CA SER A 249 1.97 -16.16 1.19
C SER A 249 1.39 -16.50 -0.20
N VAL A 250 2.11 -16.18 -1.28
CA VAL A 250 1.82 -16.70 -2.63
C VAL A 250 2.37 -18.13 -2.76
N GLU A 251 1.66 -19.06 -2.11
CA GLU A 251 1.78 -20.52 -2.21
C GLU A 251 3.17 -21.13 -2.51
N THR A 252 3.93 -21.42 -1.46
CA THR A 252 4.79 -22.62 -1.51
C THR A 252 4.31 -23.59 -0.44
N ARG A 253 3.78 -24.75 -0.87
CA ARG A 253 3.38 -25.89 -0.01
C ARG A 253 4.50 -26.38 0.95
N ILE A 254 5.69 -25.79 0.87
CA ILE A 254 6.92 -26.23 1.52
C ILE A 254 7.51 -25.14 2.44
N ILE A 255 7.58 -23.87 2.05
CA ILE A 255 8.31 -22.83 2.84
C ILE A 255 7.55 -22.45 4.11
N ASN A 256 6.26 -22.11 4.01
CA ASN A 256 5.47 -21.70 5.18
C ASN A 256 5.41 -22.80 6.26
N PRO A 257 5.19 -24.08 5.93
CA PRO A 257 5.29 -25.16 6.90
C PRO A 257 6.66 -25.26 7.58
N LEU A 258 7.77 -25.00 6.87
CA LEU A 258 9.12 -25.00 7.46
C LEU A 258 9.32 -23.84 8.43
N ILE A 259 8.90 -22.62 8.06
CA ILE A 259 8.96 -21.44 8.94
C ILE A 259 8.14 -21.71 10.21
N ARG A 260 6.90 -22.18 10.07
CA ARG A 260 6.05 -22.57 11.20
C ARG A 260 6.71 -23.65 12.06
N GLY A 261 7.33 -24.65 11.43
CA GLY A 261 8.06 -25.71 12.11
C GLY A 261 9.25 -25.21 12.94
N ILE A 262 9.97 -24.19 12.47
CA ILE A 262 11.05 -23.53 13.21
C ILE A 262 10.49 -22.72 14.37
N ILE A 263 9.45 -21.90 14.14
CA ILE A 263 8.82 -21.08 15.19
C ILE A 263 8.26 -21.95 16.31
N ALA A 264 7.58 -23.05 15.98
CA ALA A 264 7.01 -23.98 16.96
C ALA A 264 8.05 -24.65 17.87
N LYS A 265 9.34 -24.63 17.51
CA LYS A 265 10.45 -25.14 18.35
C LYS A 265 10.96 -24.12 19.35
N LEU A 266 10.58 -22.85 19.22
CA LEU A 266 11.04 -21.73 20.02
C LEU A 266 9.96 -21.39 21.07
N PRO A 267 10.15 -21.74 22.36
CA PRO A 267 9.13 -21.53 23.40
C PRO A 267 8.80 -20.05 23.67
N LYS A 268 9.71 -19.16 23.29
CA LYS A 268 9.66 -17.71 23.51
C LYS A 268 9.88 -17.01 22.17
N SER A 269 8.86 -16.99 21.31
CA SER A 269 9.01 -16.49 19.94
C SER A 269 8.09 -15.32 19.62
N THR A 270 8.68 -14.29 19.01
CA THR A 270 7.98 -13.14 18.45
C THR A 270 8.23 -13.12 16.95
N TYR A 271 7.21 -13.44 16.15
CA TYR A 271 7.26 -13.31 14.70
C TYR A 271 6.67 -11.96 14.29
N ILE A 272 7.39 -11.20 13.47
CA ILE A 272 6.93 -9.92 12.93
C ILE A 272 7.13 -9.94 11.42
N GLY A 273 6.03 -9.97 10.67
CA GLY A 273 6.05 -9.79 9.23
C GLY A 273 6.19 -8.31 8.87
N TYR A 274 7.07 -7.98 7.93
CA TYR A 274 7.18 -6.67 7.31
C TYR A 274 6.75 -6.78 5.85
N THR A 275 5.82 -5.93 5.44
CA THR A 275 5.33 -5.93 4.05
C THR A 275 4.88 -4.54 3.63
N ALA A 276 4.88 -4.29 2.32
CA ALA A 276 4.14 -3.16 1.75
C ALA A 276 2.66 -3.50 1.51
N THR A 277 2.34 -4.77 1.28
CA THR A 277 1.04 -5.22 0.79
C THR A 277 0.50 -6.31 1.72
N PRO A 278 -0.33 -5.95 2.71
CA PRO A 278 -0.76 -6.91 3.72
C PRO A 278 -1.77 -7.95 3.20
N PHE A 279 -2.21 -7.87 1.95
CA PHE A 279 -3.31 -8.67 1.38
C PHE A 279 -3.14 -10.15 1.68
N ALA A 280 -2.03 -10.72 1.25
CA ALA A 280 -1.81 -12.15 1.38
C ALA A 280 -1.60 -12.58 2.85
N ASN A 281 -1.14 -11.68 3.73
CA ASN A 281 -0.96 -11.96 5.16
C ASN A 281 -2.28 -11.94 5.96
N VAL A 282 -3.21 -11.05 5.59
CA VAL A 282 -4.49 -10.86 6.31
C VAL A 282 -5.65 -11.67 5.71
N LEU A 283 -5.50 -12.16 4.47
CA LEU A 283 -6.47 -13.06 3.82
C LEU A 283 -6.33 -14.52 4.27
N ILE A 284 -5.22 -14.88 4.93
CA ILE A 284 -4.99 -16.19 5.54
C ILE A 284 -6.09 -16.50 6.56
N ASP A 285 -6.53 -17.77 6.61
CA ASP A 285 -7.48 -18.22 7.64
C ASP A 285 -6.83 -18.22 9.04
N PRO A 286 -7.34 -17.41 10.01
CA PRO A 286 -6.81 -17.39 11.37
C PRO A 286 -6.89 -18.76 12.08
N GLY A 287 -7.86 -19.60 11.70
CA GLY A 287 -8.09 -20.91 12.31
C GLY A 287 -7.09 -22.00 11.90
N ALA A 288 -6.30 -21.78 10.85
CA ALA A 288 -5.43 -22.80 10.24
C ALA A 288 -4.04 -22.94 10.92
N GLY A 289 -3.81 -22.31 12.08
CA GLY A 289 -2.51 -22.33 12.77
C GLY A 289 -1.41 -21.60 11.99
N ASP A 290 -1.80 -20.52 11.30
CA ASP A 290 -0.98 -19.84 10.30
C ASP A 290 -0.08 -18.73 10.89
N LEU A 291 0.78 -18.13 10.06
CA LEU A 291 1.58 -16.91 10.34
C LEU A 291 0.69 -15.64 10.44
N TYR A 292 -0.61 -15.82 10.65
CA TYR A 292 -1.59 -14.76 10.77
C TYR A 292 -1.21 -13.82 11.94
N PRO A 293 -1.22 -12.49 11.73
CA PRO A 293 -0.80 -11.52 12.74
C PRO A 293 -1.88 -11.30 13.81
N LYS A 294 -2.06 -12.29 14.69
CA LYS A 294 -3.12 -12.31 15.72
C LYS A 294 -2.91 -11.30 16.86
N ASP A 295 -1.67 -10.87 17.11
CA ASP A 295 -1.33 -10.06 18.29
C ASP A 295 -1.31 -8.55 17.99
N PHE A 296 -0.79 -8.14 16.83
CA PHE A 296 -0.87 -6.73 16.41
C PHE A 296 -0.66 -6.52 14.90
N ILE A 297 -1.20 -5.42 14.37
CA ILE A 297 -0.95 -4.90 13.02
C ILE A 297 -0.64 -3.41 13.15
N LEU A 298 0.58 -3.01 12.83
CA LEU A 298 1.04 -1.62 12.92
C LEU A 298 1.17 -1.01 11.51
N ASN A 299 0.62 0.19 11.31
CA ASN A 299 0.67 0.91 10.05
C ASN A 299 1.73 2.02 10.11
N LEU A 300 2.89 1.83 9.50
CA LEU A 300 3.94 2.86 9.46
C LEU A 300 3.43 4.10 8.71
N PRO A 301 3.76 5.31 9.19
CA PRO A 301 3.32 6.53 8.54
C PRO A 301 4.03 6.69 7.19
N GLU A 302 3.37 7.37 6.25
CA GLU A 302 4.02 7.73 4.99
C GLU A 302 5.16 8.70 5.28
N PRO A 303 6.40 8.40 4.83
CA PRO A 303 7.50 9.31 5.03
C PRO A 303 7.32 10.61 4.21
N ASP A 304 7.65 11.75 4.81
CA ASP A 304 7.63 13.03 4.09
C ASP A 304 8.47 12.97 2.80
N GLY A 305 7.89 13.42 1.69
CA GLY A 305 8.59 13.47 0.40
C GLY A 305 8.69 12.13 -0.35
N TYR A 306 8.11 11.05 0.20
CA TYR A 306 8.03 9.76 -0.48
C TYR A 306 7.21 9.85 -1.79
N PHE A 307 7.65 9.11 -2.81
CA PHE A 307 6.89 8.91 -4.05
C PHE A 307 6.16 7.56 -3.98
N GLY A 308 4.90 7.60 -3.57
CA GLY A 308 4.01 6.45 -3.53
C GLY A 308 3.11 6.33 -4.75
N THR A 309 2.33 5.25 -4.78
CA THR A 309 1.36 4.96 -5.84
C THR A 309 0.31 6.07 -5.97
N GLU A 310 -0.24 6.55 -4.85
CA GLU A 310 -1.21 7.64 -4.82
C GLU A 310 -0.65 8.94 -5.41
N ARG A 311 0.58 9.31 -5.05
CA ARG A 311 1.20 10.55 -5.56
C ARG A 311 1.39 10.54 -7.08
N ILE A 312 1.67 9.36 -7.65
CA ILE A 312 1.95 9.22 -9.08
C ILE A 312 0.66 9.02 -9.89
N PHE A 313 -0.19 8.07 -9.50
CA PHE A 313 -1.35 7.64 -10.28
C PHE A 313 -2.68 8.24 -9.80
N GLY A 314 -2.64 8.90 -8.64
CA GLY A 314 -3.83 9.29 -7.91
C GLY A 314 -4.56 8.07 -7.38
N ARG A 315 -5.75 8.32 -6.86
CA ARG A 315 -6.67 7.27 -6.40
C ARG A 315 -8.10 7.75 -6.43
N ASP A 316 -9.00 6.82 -6.26
CA ASP A 316 -10.42 7.08 -6.14
C ASP A 316 -10.80 7.52 -4.72
N VAL A 317 -11.97 8.14 -4.61
CA VAL A 317 -12.47 8.57 -3.29
C VAL A 317 -12.81 7.34 -2.47
N VAL A 318 -12.24 7.33 -1.28
CA VAL A 318 -12.42 6.27 -0.29
C VAL A 318 -13.36 6.75 0.82
N GLU A 319 -14.15 5.83 1.38
CA GLU A 319 -14.98 6.09 2.55
C GLU A 319 -14.11 6.41 3.78
N GLY A 320 -14.46 7.47 4.51
CA GLY A 320 -13.69 7.97 5.65
C GLY A 320 -12.61 9.00 5.30
N ASP A 321 -12.39 9.30 4.03
CA ASP A 321 -11.32 10.21 3.58
C ASP A 321 -11.80 11.67 3.40
N GLU A 322 -10.96 12.63 3.79
CA GLU A 322 -11.22 14.07 3.62
C GLU A 322 -10.69 14.64 2.29
N ALA A 323 -9.94 13.83 1.53
CA ALA A 323 -9.30 14.26 0.29
C ALA A 323 -10.30 14.70 -0.80
N ASN A 324 -9.96 15.76 -1.53
CA ASN A 324 -10.80 16.35 -2.57
C ASN A 324 -10.24 16.16 -4.00
N GLY A 325 -11.01 16.59 -5.01
CA GLY A 325 -10.79 16.27 -6.42
C GLY A 325 -9.36 16.41 -6.94
N VAL A 326 -8.64 17.49 -6.56
CA VAL A 326 -7.27 17.79 -7.03
C VAL A 326 -6.23 16.89 -6.38
N GLU A 327 -6.39 16.56 -5.09
CA GLU A 327 -5.49 15.69 -4.33
C GLU A 327 -5.52 14.23 -4.83
N LEU A 328 -6.56 13.87 -5.57
CA LEU A 328 -6.86 12.50 -6.01
C LEU A 328 -6.44 12.21 -7.46
N ASP A 329 -5.96 13.22 -8.20
CA ASP A 329 -5.61 13.10 -9.63
C ASP A 329 -4.22 12.49 -9.85
N GLY A 330 -3.35 12.49 -8.83
CA GLY A 330 -1.96 12.05 -8.98
C GLY A 330 -1.08 13.11 -9.64
N SER A 331 0.08 12.70 -10.15
CA SER A 331 1.03 13.59 -10.80
C SER A 331 1.02 13.39 -12.32
N ASN A 332 1.44 14.41 -13.06
CA ASN A 332 1.58 14.32 -14.51
C ASN A 332 2.91 13.67 -14.93
N MET A 333 3.32 12.60 -14.23
CA MET A 333 4.56 11.86 -14.47
C MET A 333 4.39 10.68 -15.43
N VAL A 334 3.15 10.29 -15.71
CA VAL A 334 2.82 9.12 -16.54
C VAL A 334 2.56 9.54 -17.99
N ARG A 335 3.13 8.80 -18.94
CA ARG A 335 2.91 8.91 -20.39
C ARG A 335 2.31 7.60 -20.89
N ILE A 336 1.26 7.70 -21.71
CA ILE A 336 0.56 6.52 -22.21
C ILE A 336 1.28 5.96 -23.44
N ILE A 337 1.53 4.67 -23.43
CA ILE A 337 2.01 3.90 -24.59
C ILE A 337 0.78 3.39 -25.33
N PRO A 338 0.55 3.78 -26.60
CA PRO A 338 -0.53 3.24 -27.40
C PRO A 338 -0.23 1.79 -27.83
N ASP A 339 -1.26 1.00 -28.11
CA ASP A 339 -1.12 -0.43 -28.42
C ASP A 339 -0.19 -0.70 -29.62
N GLU A 340 -0.18 0.20 -30.61
CA GLU A 340 0.71 0.13 -31.77
C GLU A 340 2.20 0.14 -31.39
N ASP A 341 2.58 0.92 -30.37
CA ASP A 341 3.95 0.98 -29.87
C ASP A 341 4.28 -0.22 -28.96
N VAL A 342 3.26 -0.88 -28.38
CA VAL A 342 3.45 -2.10 -27.56
C VAL A 342 3.89 -3.26 -28.43
N ASP A 343 3.29 -3.41 -29.63
CA ASP A 343 3.62 -4.46 -30.59
C ASP A 343 5.08 -4.38 -31.08
N ASP A 344 5.69 -3.18 -31.05
CA ASP A 344 7.08 -2.93 -31.44
C ASP A 344 8.12 -3.33 -30.38
N VAL A 345 7.70 -3.43 -29.12
CA VAL A 345 8.60 -3.73 -27.98
C VAL A 345 8.29 -5.06 -27.30
N ARG A 346 7.15 -5.68 -27.62
CA ARG A 346 6.69 -6.95 -27.06
C ARG A 346 6.07 -7.82 -28.16
N PRO A 347 6.42 -9.11 -28.27
CA PRO A 347 5.81 -10.00 -29.24
C PRO A 347 4.36 -10.34 -28.86
N SER A 348 3.46 -10.28 -29.84
CA SER A 348 2.08 -10.77 -29.73
C SER A 348 2.05 -12.30 -29.82
N GLY A 349 1.86 -12.96 -28.67
CA GLY A 349 1.70 -14.42 -28.60
C GLY A 349 2.98 -15.27 -28.48
N LYS A 350 2.79 -16.52 -28.05
CA LYS A 350 3.88 -17.46 -27.71
C LYS A 350 4.76 -17.86 -28.91
N SER A 351 4.23 -17.88 -30.14
CA SER A 351 4.94 -18.29 -31.36
C SER A 351 5.82 -17.19 -31.96
N ALA A 352 5.50 -15.91 -31.74
CA ALA A 352 6.23 -14.77 -32.33
C ALA A 352 7.58 -14.49 -31.64
N ALA A 353 7.75 -14.93 -30.39
CA ALA A 353 8.90 -14.56 -29.54
C ALA A 353 10.27 -15.02 -30.05
N LYS A 354 10.37 -16.08 -30.87
CA LYS A 354 11.67 -16.61 -31.34
C LYS A 354 12.32 -15.80 -32.46
N ALA A 355 11.55 -14.99 -33.17
CA ALA A 355 12.02 -14.18 -34.30
C ALA A 355 11.81 -12.68 -34.08
N PHE A 356 11.32 -12.29 -32.90
CA PHE A 356 11.01 -10.92 -32.57
C PHE A 356 12.27 -10.11 -32.32
N ILE A 357 12.44 -9.02 -33.06
CA ILE A 357 13.48 -8.03 -32.84
C ILE A 357 12.75 -6.73 -32.46
N PRO A 358 12.97 -6.20 -31.25
CA PRO A 358 12.31 -4.98 -30.83
C PRO A 358 12.77 -3.81 -31.70
N SER A 359 11.84 -2.93 -32.02
CA SER A 359 12.13 -1.64 -32.65
C SER A 359 12.12 -0.53 -31.59
N ILE A 360 12.54 0.69 -31.97
CA ILE A 360 12.41 1.87 -31.12
C ILE A 360 11.20 2.67 -31.62
N PRO A 361 9.99 2.45 -31.03
CA PRO A 361 8.82 3.23 -31.40
C PRO A 361 8.90 4.67 -30.89
N PRO A 362 8.02 5.58 -31.35
CA PRO A 362 8.01 6.99 -30.93
C PRO A 362 8.00 7.17 -29.41
N THR A 363 7.21 6.40 -28.66
CA THR A 363 7.17 6.54 -27.19
C THR A 363 8.46 6.09 -26.51
N LEU A 364 9.17 5.09 -27.05
CA LEU A 364 10.47 4.67 -26.52
C LEU A 364 11.58 5.67 -26.89
N ASP A 365 11.53 6.28 -28.07
CA ASP A 365 12.43 7.39 -28.46
C ASP A 365 12.28 8.58 -27.49
N ASP A 366 11.05 8.99 -27.19
CA ASP A 366 10.75 10.06 -26.23
C ASP A 366 11.26 9.70 -24.82
N ALA A 367 11.05 8.45 -24.37
CA ALA A 367 11.54 7.98 -23.07
C ALA A 367 13.07 8.00 -22.96
N LEU A 368 13.77 7.52 -24.00
CA LEU A 368 15.24 7.52 -24.06
C LEU A 368 15.80 8.95 -24.13
N THR A 369 15.15 9.80 -24.92
CA THR A 369 15.47 11.22 -25.04
C THR A 369 15.33 11.91 -23.70
N TRP A 370 14.21 11.69 -23.00
CA TRP A 370 13.97 12.23 -21.66
C TRP A 370 15.00 11.74 -20.65
N PHE A 371 15.38 10.46 -20.68
CA PHE A 371 16.39 9.93 -19.75
C PHE A 371 17.72 10.69 -19.86
N VAL A 372 18.18 10.99 -21.07
CA VAL A 372 19.40 11.77 -21.31
C VAL A 372 19.24 13.20 -20.75
N LEU A 373 18.14 13.87 -21.07
CA LEU A 373 17.88 15.25 -20.65
C LEU A 373 17.72 15.38 -19.13
N ALA A 374 16.96 14.48 -18.52
CA ALA A 374 16.77 14.43 -17.07
C ALA A 374 18.08 14.14 -16.34
N THR A 375 18.91 13.23 -16.88
CA THR A 375 20.24 12.98 -16.30
C THR A 375 21.14 14.21 -16.42
N ALA A 376 21.14 14.89 -17.57
CA ALA A 376 21.90 16.14 -17.75
C ALA A 376 21.40 17.25 -16.79
N ALA A 377 20.10 17.34 -16.54
CA ALA A 377 19.53 18.26 -15.57
C ALA A 377 19.97 17.94 -14.13
N ARG A 378 20.08 16.66 -13.75
CA ARG A 378 20.65 16.26 -12.45
C ARG A 378 22.09 16.74 -12.30
N ARG A 379 22.93 16.52 -13.32
CA ARG A 379 24.32 17.03 -13.35
C ARG A 379 24.39 18.55 -13.26
N ALA A 380 23.50 19.27 -13.95
CA ALA A 380 23.39 20.72 -13.86
C ALA A 380 23.04 21.22 -12.44
N ARG A 381 22.34 20.40 -11.64
CA ARG A 381 22.04 20.68 -10.21
C ARG A 381 23.18 20.29 -9.27
N GLY A 382 24.29 19.72 -9.78
CA GLY A 382 25.40 19.21 -8.99
C GLY A 382 25.17 17.82 -8.39
N ASP A 383 24.13 17.11 -8.83
CA ASP A 383 23.93 15.70 -8.47
C ASP A 383 24.74 14.80 -9.41
N GLU A 384 25.85 14.27 -8.90
CA GLU A 384 26.74 13.31 -9.58
C GLU A 384 26.40 11.84 -9.26
N GLY A 385 25.28 11.58 -8.57
CA GLY A 385 24.85 10.24 -8.22
C GLY A 385 24.46 9.40 -9.44
N HIS A 386 24.19 8.11 -9.24
CA HIS A 386 23.76 7.21 -10.31
C HIS A 386 22.50 7.70 -11.00
N ALA A 387 22.33 7.36 -12.29
CA ALA A 387 21.13 7.62 -13.08
C ALA A 387 20.76 6.37 -13.88
N THR A 388 19.56 5.84 -13.61
CA THR A 388 19.11 4.58 -14.21
C THR A 388 17.81 4.78 -14.97
N MET A 389 17.68 4.14 -16.12
CA MET A 389 16.42 3.90 -16.84
C MET A 389 16.09 2.41 -16.80
N LEU A 390 14.83 2.07 -16.52
CA LEU A 390 14.34 0.70 -16.56
C LEU A 390 13.46 0.49 -17.79
N ILE A 391 13.77 -0.53 -18.59
CA ILE A 391 12.91 -1.02 -19.67
C ILE A 391 12.44 -2.43 -19.30
N HIS A 392 11.14 -2.58 -19.10
CA HIS A 392 10.52 -3.84 -18.71
C HIS A 392 9.38 -4.21 -19.67
N THR A 393 9.67 -5.09 -20.62
CA THR A 393 8.77 -5.42 -21.73
C THR A 393 8.28 -6.87 -21.78
N SER A 394 9.07 -7.84 -21.31
CA SER A 394 8.69 -9.27 -21.24
C SER A 394 9.45 -9.99 -20.13
N VAL A 395 9.04 -11.22 -19.76
CA VAL A 395 9.83 -12.12 -18.90
C VAL A 395 10.92 -12.89 -19.64
N LYS A 396 10.86 -12.96 -20.98
CA LYS A 396 11.76 -13.83 -21.76
C LYS A 396 13.14 -13.19 -21.96
N THR A 397 14.18 -13.89 -21.50
CA THR A 397 15.58 -13.47 -21.62
C THR A 397 15.99 -13.16 -23.06
N ASP A 398 15.54 -13.98 -24.00
CA ASP A 398 15.92 -13.86 -25.42
C ASP A 398 15.44 -12.52 -26.01
N ILE A 399 14.29 -12.00 -25.53
CA ILE A 399 13.79 -10.69 -25.96
C ILE A 399 14.66 -9.57 -25.35
N HIS A 400 15.07 -9.68 -24.08
CA HIS A 400 15.94 -8.70 -23.45
C HIS A 400 17.26 -8.55 -24.21
N ASP A 401 17.87 -9.65 -24.61
CA ASP A 401 19.13 -9.65 -25.35
C ASP A 401 19.01 -8.91 -26.70
N HIS A 402 17.85 -9.00 -27.36
CA HIS A 402 17.60 -8.33 -28.62
C HIS A 402 17.46 -6.80 -28.51
N PHE A 403 17.23 -6.22 -27.32
CA PHE A 403 17.20 -4.76 -27.14
C PHE A 403 18.58 -4.10 -27.23
N ARG A 404 19.68 -4.85 -27.02
CA ARG A 404 21.02 -4.29 -26.95
C ARG A 404 21.42 -3.54 -28.23
N GLY A 405 21.11 -4.11 -29.40
CA GLY A 405 21.41 -3.52 -30.70
C GLY A 405 20.66 -2.21 -30.97
N PRO A 406 19.31 -2.22 -30.97
CA PRO A 406 18.50 -1.02 -31.18
C PRO A 406 18.80 0.13 -30.22
N LEU A 407 18.95 -0.17 -28.92
CA LEU A 407 19.29 0.86 -27.91
C LEU A 407 20.69 1.44 -28.15
N GLY A 408 21.67 0.59 -28.47
CA GLY A 408 23.04 1.04 -28.73
C GLY A 408 23.12 1.92 -29.97
N ALA A 409 22.38 1.58 -31.01
CA ALA A 409 22.26 2.38 -32.23
C ALA A 409 21.61 3.74 -31.95
N PHE A 410 20.57 3.79 -31.12
CA PHE A 410 19.93 5.03 -30.70
C PHE A 410 20.90 5.96 -29.97
N VAL A 411 21.53 5.49 -28.89
CA VAL A 411 22.44 6.31 -28.07
C VAL A 411 23.62 6.81 -28.91
N SER A 412 24.26 5.94 -29.69
CA SER A 412 25.38 6.31 -30.56
C SER A 412 24.96 7.31 -31.64
N GLY A 413 23.77 7.13 -32.21
CA GLY A 413 23.22 8.03 -33.23
C GLY A 413 22.92 9.41 -32.67
N LEU A 414 22.34 9.49 -31.47
CA LEU A 414 22.05 10.74 -30.79
C LEU A 414 23.34 11.46 -30.37
N ALA A 415 24.33 10.74 -29.83
CA ALA A 415 25.66 11.27 -29.49
C ALA A 415 26.34 11.91 -30.71
N LYS A 416 26.37 11.20 -31.84
CA LYS A 416 26.98 11.71 -33.07
C LYS A 416 26.30 12.99 -33.57
N LYS A 417 24.95 13.02 -33.60
CA LYS A 417 24.20 14.21 -34.02
C LYS A 417 24.46 15.40 -33.09
N TRP A 418 24.51 15.13 -31.79
CA TRP A 418 24.84 16.14 -30.77
C TRP A 418 26.24 16.73 -30.95
N GLU A 419 27.26 15.88 -31.12
CA GLU A 419 28.65 16.30 -31.36
C GLU A 419 28.80 17.14 -32.64
N THR A 420 28.05 16.80 -33.69
CA THR A 420 28.06 17.58 -34.95
C THR A 420 27.30 18.90 -34.87
N GLY A 421 26.61 19.18 -33.75
CA GLY A 421 25.79 20.38 -33.58
C GLY A 421 24.58 20.40 -34.51
N ASP A 422 23.99 19.24 -34.81
CA ASP A 422 22.83 19.14 -35.69
C ASP A 422 21.65 19.97 -35.17
N SER A 423 21.32 21.05 -35.89
CA SER A 423 20.31 22.03 -35.46
C SER A 423 18.93 21.42 -35.21
N ALA A 424 18.49 20.48 -36.04
CA ALA A 424 17.20 19.80 -35.88
C ALA A 424 17.17 18.94 -34.61
N THR A 425 18.27 18.25 -34.29
CA THR A 425 18.39 17.49 -33.04
C THR A 425 18.35 18.41 -31.83
N VAL A 426 19.09 19.52 -31.84
CA VAL A 426 19.07 20.49 -30.74
C VAL A 426 17.67 21.06 -30.52
N GLU A 427 17.00 21.51 -31.58
CA GLU A 427 15.63 22.03 -31.50
C GLU A 427 14.62 20.99 -30.98
N ARG A 428 14.75 19.74 -31.42
CA ARG A 428 13.94 18.62 -30.93
C ARG A 428 14.13 18.39 -29.44
N LEU A 429 15.37 18.37 -28.97
CA LEU A 429 15.70 18.18 -27.56
C LEU A 429 15.22 19.35 -26.68
N THR A 430 15.38 20.59 -27.15
CA THR A 430 14.86 21.79 -26.47
C THR A 430 13.34 21.74 -26.36
N SER A 431 12.65 21.46 -27.47
CA SER A 431 11.19 21.37 -27.49
C SER A 431 10.66 20.25 -26.59
N HIS A 432 11.36 19.11 -26.55
CA HIS A 432 11.01 18.00 -25.67
C HIS A 432 11.20 18.37 -24.20
N TRP A 433 12.30 19.03 -23.85
CA TRP A 433 12.55 19.54 -22.50
C TRP A 433 11.45 20.51 -22.05
N ASP A 434 11.21 21.57 -22.83
CA ASP A 434 10.27 22.64 -22.49
C ASP A 434 8.84 22.12 -22.31
N ARG A 435 8.41 21.18 -23.16
CA ARG A 435 7.10 20.54 -23.05
C ARG A 435 6.96 19.75 -21.75
N GLU A 436 7.97 18.94 -21.41
CA GLU A 436 7.89 18.03 -20.26
C GLU A 436 8.02 18.73 -18.91
N ILE A 437 8.85 19.76 -18.79
CA ILE A 437 8.97 20.55 -17.55
C ILE A 437 7.75 21.45 -17.30
N ALA A 438 7.01 21.82 -18.35
CA ALA A 438 5.77 22.56 -18.22
C ALA A 438 4.65 21.69 -17.60
N LEU A 439 4.68 20.37 -17.83
CA LEU A 439 3.71 19.43 -17.27
C LEU A 439 4.01 19.07 -15.81
N VAL A 440 5.29 19.05 -15.41
CA VAL A 440 5.72 18.80 -14.02
C VAL A 440 6.75 19.84 -13.62
N THR A 441 6.30 20.87 -12.91
CA THR A 441 7.12 22.03 -12.58
C THR A 441 7.99 21.80 -11.35
N ALA A 442 9.27 22.15 -11.43
CA ALA A 442 10.24 22.08 -10.33
C ALA A 442 9.76 22.78 -9.04
N GLY A 443 9.06 23.91 -9.18
CA GLY A 443 8.53 24.68 -8.06
C GLY A 443 7.57 23.92 -7.16
N THR A 444 6.83 22.93 -7.70
CA THR A 444 5.94 22.05 -6.92
C THR A 444 6.70 21.23 -5.87
N PHE A 445 8.00 21.04 -6.07
CA PHE A 445 8.88 20.27 -5.19
C PHE A 445 9.88 21.15 -4.44
N GLY A 446 9.73 22.47 -4.50
CA GLY A 446 10.69 23.41 -3.89
C GLY A 446 12.04 23.47 -4.62
N LEU A 447 12.11 22.98 -5.85
CA LEU A 447 13.32 22.98 -6.67
C LEU A 447 13.37 24.19 -7.60
N ALA A 448 14.59 24.59 -7.97
CA ALA A 448 14.81 25.65 -8.95
C ALA A 448 14.49 25.15 -10.38
N PRO A 449 13.69 25.89 -11.16
CA PRO A 449 13.52 25.62 -12.58
C PRO A 449 14.85 25.70 -13.34
N LEU A 450 14.98 24.88 -14.38
CA LEU A 450 16.16 24.86 -15.26
C LEU A 450 15.73 25.09 -16.71
N ALA A 451 16.45 25.96 -17.41
CA ALA A 451 16.30 26.11 -18.85
C ALA A 451 17.13 25.05 -19.59
N PHE A 452 16.80 24.80 -20.86
CA PHE A 452 17.58 23.87 -21.69
C PHE A 452 19.05 24.27 -21.81
N ASP A 453 19.34 25.58 -21.85
CA ASP A 453 20.71 26.08 -21.95
C ASP A 453 21.57 25.73 -20.72
N ASP A 454 20.95 25.51 -19.54
CA ASP A 454 21.65 25.16 -18.31
C ASP A 454 22.11 23.69 -18.32
N LEU A 455 21.32 22.78 -18.91
CA LEU A 455 21.65 21.35 -18.99
C LEU A 455 22.46 21.00 -20.26
N ARG A 456 22.42 21.85 -21.29
CA ARG A 456 23.15 21.67 -22.55
C ARG A 456 24.63 21.29 -22.40
N PRO A 457 25.42 21.85 -21.47
CA PRO A 457 26.83 21.47 -21.29
C PRO A 457 27.04 20.01 -20.90
N PHE A 458 26.04 19.38 -20.27
CA PHE A 458 26.15 18.03 -19.70
C PHE A 458 25.66 16.91 -20.61
N VAL A 459 24.84 17.23 -21.63
CA VAL A 459 24.22 16.24 -22.54
C VAL A 459 25.27 15.33 -23.22
N GLY A 460 26.38 15.92 -23.68
CA GLY A 460 27.44 15.15 -24.35
C GLY A 460 28.13 14.14 -23.44
N ASP A 461 28.44 14.52 -22.20
CA ASP A 461 29.05 13.62 -21.20
C ASP A 461 28.09 12.50 -20.80
N VAL A 462 26.80 12.82 -20.59
CA VAL A 462 25.76 11.82 -20.29
C VAL A 462 25.66 10.78 -21.41
N LEU A 463 25.60 11.22 -22.68
CA LEU A 463 25.56 10.32 -23.83
C LEU A 463 26.81 9.45 -23.93
N GLY A 464 28.00 10.01 -23.64
CA GLY A 464 29.26 9.27 -23.64
C GLY A 464 29.39 8.23 -22.52
N ARG A 465 28.75 8.46 -21.36
CA ARG A 465 28.76 7.55 -20.20
C ARG A 465 27.61 6.54 -20.19
N CYS A 466 26.59 6.73 -21.03
CA CYS A 466 25.39 5.90 -21.02
C CYS A 466 25.70 4.44 -21.44
N ARG A 467 25.47 3.50 -20.52
CA ARG A 467 25.67 2.06 -20.74
C ARG A 467 24.34 1.33 -20.86
N ILE A 468 24.29 0.31 -21.71
CA ILE A 468 23.13 -0.60 -21.82
C ILE A 468 23.47 -1.89 -21.10
N VAL A 469 22.69 -2.19 -20.06
CA VAL A 469 22.87 -3.35 -19.20
C VAL A 469 21.69 -4.30 -19.41
N ILE A 470 21.99 -5.54 -19.79
CA ILE A 470 20.97 -6.58 -19.95
C ILE A 470 21.03 -7.50 -18.73
N ASP A 471 20.17 -7.23 -17.76
CA ASP A 471 20.16 -7.91 -16.46
C ASP A 471 19.03 -8.94 -16.42
N ASN A 472 19.35 -10.18 -16.78
CA ASN A 472 18.43 -11.31 -16.81
C ASN A 472 19.04 -12.53 -16.12
N PHE A 473 18.30 -13.63 -15.91
CA PHE A 473 18.81 -14.77 -15.15
C PHE A 473 19.98 -15.52 -15.83
N ARG A 474 20.13 -15.40 -17.16
CA ARG A 474 21.19 -16.05 -17.94
C ARG A 474 22.43 -15.18 -18.12
N SER A 475 22.28 -13.87 -17.94
CA SER A 475 23.32 -12.88 -18.17
C SER A 475 24.24 -12.74 -16.96
N ASP A 476 25.55 -12.65 -17.24
CA ASP A 476 26.57 -12.21 -16.28
C ASP A 476 26.67 -10.67 -16.20
N ASP A 477 26.02 -9.95 -17.14
CA ASP A 477 25.92 -8.49 -17.14
C ASP A 477 24.91 -8.06 -16.07
N ARG A 478 25.41 -7.50 -14.97
CA ARG A 478 24.61 -7.05 -13.82
C ARG A 478 24.78 -5.57 -13.61
N LEU A 479 23.72 -4.93 -13.15
CA LEU A 479 23.86 -3.58 -12.63
C LEU A 479 24.70 -3.60 -11.35
N ASP A 480 25.79 -2.85 -11.37
CA ASP A 480 26.69 -2.66 -10.25
C ASP A 480 26.81 -1.16 -9.94
N TYR A 481 26.51 -0.81 -8.69
CA TYR A 481 26.57 0.54 -8.16
C TYR A 481 27.81 0.75 -7.27
N SER A 482 28.79 -0.17 -7.30
CA SER A 482 30.04 -0.04 -6.56
C SER A 482 30.92 1.13 -7.04
N GLU A 483 30.74 1.59 -8.27
CA GLU A 483 31.42 2.74 -8.87
C GLU A 483 30.48 3.95 -8.92
N ASP A 484 30.92 5.10 -8.40
CA ASP A 484 30.11 6.32 -8.34
C ASP A 484 29.62 6.81 -9.71
N GLY A 485 28.38 7.33 -9.75
CA GLY A 485 27.87 8.13 -10.86
C GLY A 485 27.50 7.37 -12.16
N GLN A 486 27.31 6.05 -12.10
CA GLN A 486 26.84 5.22 -13.22
C GLN A 486 25.63 5.83 -13.96
N VAL A 487 25.65 5.80 -15.29
CA VAL A 487 24.53 6.16 -16.17
C VAL A 487 24.14 4.93 -16.99
N ALA A 488 22.99 4.31 -16.68
CA ALA A 488 22.64 3.01 -17.24
C ALA A 488 21.18 2.93 -17.73
N ILE A 489 20.99 2.27 -18.88
CA ILE A 489 19.70 1.78 -19.36
C ILE A 489 19.67 0.28 -19.09
N ALA A 490 18.84 -0.12 -18.12
CA ALA A 490 18.64 -1.49 -17.68
C ALA A 490 17.48 -2.13 -18.44
N VAL A 491 17.72 -3.26 -19.09
CA VAL A 491 16.67 -4.09 -19.71
C VAL A 491 16.64 -5.44 -19.01
N GLY A 492 15.46 -5.88 -18.57
CA GLY A 492 15.35 -7.16 -17.90
C GLY A 492 13.92 -7.52 -17.52
N GLY A 493 13.79 -8.72 -16.94
CA GLY A 493 12.52 -9.29 -16.50
C GLY A 493 12.51 -9.44 -14.98
N ASN A 494 12.36 -10.67 -14.51
CA ASN A 494 12.09 -10.91 -13.09
C ASN A 494 13.24 -10.50 -12.15
N THR A 495 14.50 -10.58 -12.59
CA THR A 495 15.69 -10.14 -11.84
C THR A 495 15.68 -8.65 -11.50
N LEU A 496 15.22 -7.80 -12.42
CA LEU A 496 15.03 -6.37 -12.18
C LEU A 496 13.71 -6.07 -11.45
N SER A 497 12.74 -6.96 -11.57
CA SER A 497 11.46 -6.84 -10.89
C SER A 497 11.51 -7.20 -9.40
N ARG A 498 12.47 -8.03 -8.95
CA ARG A 498 12.57 -8.56 -7.58
C ARG A 498 14.02 -8.66 -7.12
N GLY A 499 14.37 -7.90 -6.09
CA GLY A 499 15.60 -8.12 -5.31
C GLY A 499 16.84 -7.30 -5.70
N LEU A 500 16.70 -6.30 -6.58
CA LEU A 500 17.74 -5.29 -6.86
C LEU A 500 17.17 -3.87 -6.64
N THR A 501 17.90 -3.02 -5.93
CA THR A 501 17.59 -1.58 -5.82
C THR A 501 18.12 -0.89 -7.07
N LEU A 502 17.27 -0.18 -7.82
CA LEU A 502 17.70 0.65 -8.94
C LEU A 502 18.01 2.06 -8.44
N GLU A 503 19.28 2.33 -8.18
CA GLU A 503 19.72 3.64 -7.71
C GLU A 503 19.58 4.69 -8.81
N GLY A 504 19.06 5.87 -8.44
CA GLY A 504 18.89 6.97 -9.39
C GLY A 504 17.87 6.73 -10.49
N LEU A 505 16.88 5.85 -10.27
CA LEU A 505 15.86 5.54 -11.26
C LEU A 505 15.08 6.81 -11.66
N THR A 506 15.26 7.21 -12.93
CA THR A 506 14.74 8.46 -13.51
C THR A 506 13.67 8.20 -14.57
N VAL A 507 13.82 7.12 -15.35
CA VAL A 507 12.84 6.74 -16.39
C VAL A 507 12.44 5.29 -16.23
N SER A 508 11.15 5.00 -16.36
CA SER A 508 10.62 3.63 -16.42
C SER A 508 9.74 3.46 -17.65
N TYR A 509 10.07 2.50 -18.51
CA TYR A 509 9.28 2.12 -19.68
C TYR A 509 8.73 0.71 -19.44
N PHE A 510 7.42 0.60 -19.23
CA PHE A 510 6.79 -0.54 -18.58
C PHE A 510 5.49 -0.96 -19.29
N VAL A 511 5.55 -2.08 -20.01
CA VAL A 511 4.39 -2.64 -20.77
C VAL A 511 3.97 -4.02 -20.27
N ARG A 512 4.56 -4.50 -19.16
CA ARG A 512 4.27 -5.82 -18.61
C ARG A 512 3.10 -5.76 -17.62
N ALA A 513 2.04 -6.49 -17.94
CA ALA A 513 0.96 -6.83 -17.01
C ALA A 513 1.35 -8.03 -16.12
N ALA A 514 0.92 -8.00 -14.85
CA ALA A 514 1.06 -9.11 -13.90
C ALA A 514 -0.32 -9.58 -13.42
N GLY A 515 -0.45 -10.88 -13.15
CA GLY A 515 -1.72 -11.48 -12.69
C GLY A 515 -2.07 -11.22 -11.22
N ALA A 516 -1.13 -10.70 -10.42
CA ALA A 516 -1.35 -10.49 -8.98
C ALA A 516 -0.87 -9.10 -8.54
N TYR A 517 -1.59 -8.49 -7.62
CA TYR A 517 -1.32 -7.13 -7.12
C TYR A 517 0.00 -7.00 -6.38
N ASP A 518 0.32 -7.99 -5.55
CA ASP A 518 1.63 -8.04 -4.87
C ASP A 518 2.77 -8.02 -5.90
N THR A 519 2.59 -8.76 -7.00
CA THR A 519 3.59 -8.80 -8.07
C THR A 519 3.68 -7.45 -8.79
N LEU A 520 2.55 -6.82 -9.09
CA LEU A 520 2.51 -5.51 -9.75
C LEU A 520 3.18 -4.40 -8.91
N LEU A 521 2.95 -4.36 -7.59
CA LEU A 521 3.60 -3.39 -6.70
C LEU A 521 5.08 -3.68 -6.48
N GLN A 522 5.47 -4.94 -6.37
CA GLN A 522 6.88 -5.31 -6.27
C GLN A 522 7.68 -4.94 -7.53
N MET A 523 7.03 -4.99 -8.69
CA MET A 523 7.61 -4.58 -9.99
C MET A 523 7.79 -3.06 -10.13
N ALA A 524 7.00 -2.26 -9.40
CA ALA A 524 6.98 -0.82 -9.49
C ALA A 524 8.17 -0.16 -8.76
N ARG A 525 9.36 -0.25 -9.38
CA ARG A 525 10.63 0.27 -8.84
C ARG A 525 10.73 1.80 -8.79
N TRP A 526 9.79 2.50 -9.42
CA TRP A 526 9.72 3.96 -9.43
C TRP A 526 9.20 4.58 -8.13
N PHE A 527 8.76 3.79 -7.16
CA PHE A 527 8.47 4.31 -5.82
C PHE A 527 9.76 4.70 -5.06
N GLY A 528 9.61 5.37 -3.92
CA GLY A 528 10.75 5.76 -3.07
C GLY A 528 11.10 7.25 -3.12
N PHE A 529 12.26 7.61 -2.57
CA PHE A 529 12.70 9.02 -2.50
C PHE A 529 13.51 9.41 -3.74
N ARG A 530 13.45 10.69 -4.11
CA ARG A 530 14.12 11.28 -5.30
C ARG A 530 14.73 12.64 -4.98
N PHE A 531 15.45 12.72 -3.85
CA PHE A 531 15.97 13.97 -3.31
C PHE A 531 16.80 14.76 -4.32
N GLY A 532 16.42 16.01 -4.59
CA GLY A 532 17.11 16.94 -5.50
C GLY A 532 16.68 16.83 -6.97
N TYR A 533 15.86 15.86 -7.32
CA TYR A 533 15.38 15.64 -8.69
C TYR A 533 13.94 15.14 -8.77
N GLU A 534 13.13 15.46 -7.75
CA GLU A 534 11.74 15.06 -7.59
C GLU A 534 10.81 15.35 -8.78
N ASP A 535 11.13 16.35 -9.60
CA ASP A 535 10.39 16.80 -10.78
C ASP A 535 10.71 16.01 -12.07
N LEU A 536 11.84 15.31 -12.10
CA LEU A 536 12.37 14.67 -13.30
C LEU A 536 11.87 13.24 -13.60
N PRO A 537 11.46 12.41 -12.62
CA PRO A 537 10.97 11.07 -12.89
C PRO A 537 9.81 11.04 -13.89
N ARG A 538 9.85 10.10 -14.83
CA ARG A 538 8.77 9.84 -15.79
C ARG A 538 8.57 8.34 -16.01
N ILE A 539 7.32 7.95 -16.26
CA ILE A 539 6.92 6.57 -16.47
C ILE A 539 6.11 6.48 -17.75
N TRP A 540 6.53 5.62 -18.68
CA TRP A 540 5.77 5.23 -19.85
C TRP A 540 5.13 3.88 -19.58
N MET A 541 3.81 3.79 -19.73
CA MET A 541 3.07 2.53 -19.57
C MET A 541 1.76 2.54 -20.36
N THR A 542 1.12 1.39 -20.50
CA THR A 542 -0.21 1.30 -21.12
C THR A 542 -1.29 1.93 -20.22
N GLU A 543 -2.42 2.33 -20.81
CA GLU A 543 -3.55 2.88 -20.06
C GLU A 543 -4.13 1.88 -19.06
N GLU A 544 -4.18 0.60 -19.43
CA GLU A 544 -4.59 -0.50 -18.55
C GLU A 544 -3.75 -0.55 -17.27
N LEU A 545 -2.42 -0.52 -17.40
CA LEU A 545 -1.50 -0.55 -16.26
C LEU A 545 -1.67 0.68 -15.36
N ARG A 546 -1.87 1.88 -15.96
CA ARG A 546 -2.16 3.10 -15.21
C ARG A 546 -3.41 2.94 -14.35
N GLN A 547 -4.49 2.39 -14.92
CA GLN A 547 -5.74 2.17 -14.21
C GLN A 547 -5.58 1.16 -13.08
N TRP A 548 -4.80 0.09 -13.29
CA TRP A 548 -4.51 -0.87 -12.24
C TRP A 548 -3.73 -0.26 -11.07
N PHE A 549 -2.70 0.54 -11.34
CA PHE A 549 -1.97 1.23 -10.26
C PHE A 549 -2.85 2.24 -9.51
N ARG A 550 -3.71 2.98 -10.21
CA ARG A 550 -4.68 3.89 -9.58
C ARG A 550 -5.69 3.14 -8.69
N HIS A 551 -6.20 2.02 -9.17
CA HIS A 551 -7.09 1.17 -8.40
C HIS A 551 -6.38 0.64 -7.15
N LEU A 552 -5.12 0.23 -7.29
CA LEU A 552 -4.33 -0.30 -6.20
C LEU A 552 -4.01 0.75 -5.13
N ALA A 553 -3.74 2.00 -5.53
CA ALA A 553 -3.63 3.12 -4.59
C ALA A 553 -4.92 3.34 -3.78
N THR A 554 -6.09 3.15 -4.43
CA THR A 554 -7.40 3.26 -3.77
C THR A 554 -7.56 2.18 -2.70
N VAL A 555 -7.27 0.93 -3.07
CA VAL A 555 -7.35 -0.22 -2.17
C VAL A 555 -6.36 -0.12 -1.01
N GLU A 556 -5.12 0.34 -1.27
CA GLU A 556 -4.12 0.55 -0.23
C GLU A 556 -4.58 1.59 0.79
N ARG A 557 -5.15 2.72 0.31
CA ARG A 557 -5.69 3.77 1.18
C ARG A 557 -6.87 3.27 2.01
N GLU A 558 -7.78 2.49 1.42
CA GLU A 558 -8.89 1.84 2.13
C GLU A 558 -8.40 1.00 3.31
N ILE A 559 -7.42 0.13 3.08
CA ILE A 559 -6.88 -0.73 4.13
C ILE A 559 -6.25 0.10 5.26
N ARG A 560 -5.51 1.16 4.92
CA ARG A 560 -4.86 2.02 5.93
C ARG A 560 -5.90 2.78 6.76
N LEU A 561 -6.95 3.31 6.14
CA LEU A 561 -8.07 3.95 6.85
C LEU A 561 -8.83 2.95 7.74
N ASP A 562 -9.02 1.71 7.27
CA ASP A 562 -9.61 0.66 8.08
C ASP A 562 -8.75 0.33 9.32
N ILE A 563 -7.41 0.35 9.20
CA ILE A 563 -6.49 0.18 10.33
C ILE A 563 -6.62 1.33 11.34
N GLU A 564 -6.60 2.57 10.85
CA GLU A 564 -6.77 3.78 11.69
C GLU A 564 -8.11 3.78 12.43
N ARG A 565 -9.19 3.41 11.74
CA ARG A 565 -10.52 3.30 12.35
C ARG A 565 -10.54 2.25 13.46
N TYR A 566 -9.83 1.15 13.29
CA TYR A 566 -9.92 0.00 14.19
C TYR A 566 -9.12 0.14 15.46
N GLU A 567 -8.04 0.91 15.45
CA GLU A 567 -7.41 1.38 16.69
C GLU A 567 -8.42 2.17 17.54
N SER A 568 -9.27 3.01 16.94
CA SER A 568 -10.28 3.79 17.67
C SER A 568 -11.46 2.98 18.20
N GLU A 569 -11.71 1.79 17.64
CA GLU A 569 -12.80 0.88 18.00
C GLU A 569 -12.35 -0.25 18.96
N ASP A 570 -11.08 -0.26 19.40
CA ASP A 570 -10.46 -1.33 20.22
C ASP A 570 -10.63 -2.75 19.63
N LEU A 571 -10.67 -2.86 18.30
CA LEU A 571 -10.83 -4.14 17.60
C LEU A 571 -9.50 -4.91 17.54
N THR A 572 -9.61 -6.24 17.54
CA THR A 572 -8.45 -7.13 17.45
C THR A 572 -8.05 -7.41 16.00
N PRO A 573 -6.78 -7.81 15.74
CA PRO A 573 -6.34 -8.18 14.40
C PRO A 573 -7.16 -9.30 13.76
N THR A 574 -7.71 -10.23 14.54
CA THR A 574 -8.57 -11.31 14.02
C THR A 574 -9.89 -10.77 13.44
N GLU A 575 -10.46 -9.73 14.05
CA GLU A 575 -11.65 -9.05 13.55
C GLU A 575 -11.34 -8.23 12.28
N PHE A 576 -10.13 -7.66 12.20
CA PHE A 576 -9.65 -6.96 11.01
C PHE A 576 -9.57 -7.84 9.76
N GLY A 577 -8.95 -9.03 9.85
CA GLY A 577 -8.86 -9.95 8.71
C GLY A 577 -10.22 -10.49 8.25
N VAL A 578 -11.22 -10.51 9.13
CA VAL A 578 -12.60 -10.82 8.74
C VAL A 578 -13.16 -9.75 7.80
N ARG A 579 -12.91 -8.46 8.06
CA ARG A 579 -13.40 -7.35 7.23
C ARG A 579 -12.71 -7.27 5.87
N ILE A 580 -11.38 -7.39 5.83
CA ILE A 580 -10.64 -7.39 4.55
C ILE A 580 -11.13 -8.50 3.63
N ARG A 581 -11.35 -9.72 4.16
CA ARG A 581 -11.91 -10.84 3.37
C ARG A 581 -13.33 -10.61 2.84
N THR A 582 -14.02 -9.58 3.33
CA THR A 582 -15.39 -9.21 2.91
C THR A 582 -15.48 -7.94 2.09
N HIS A 583 -14.32 -7.35 1.78
CA HIS A 583 -14.27 -6.09 1.07
C HIS A 583 -14.64 -6.31 -0.40
N PRO A 584 -15.66 -5.62 -0.95
CA PRO A 584 -16.12 -5.87 -2.30
C PRO A 584 -15.16 -5.37 -3.38
N THR A 585 -14.42 -4.27 -3.16
CA THR A 585 -13.35 -3.78 -4.05
C THR A 585 -12.23 -4.80 -4.25
N LEU A 586 -11.88 -5.57 -3.20
CA LEU A 586 -10.89 -6.65 -3.29
C LEU A 586 -11.37 -7.83 -4.15
N ARG A 587 -12.68 -7.94 -4.44
CA ARG A 587 -13.26 -9.00 -5.28
C ARG A 587 -12.95 -8.83 -6.77
N ILE A 588 -12.74 -7.60 -7.25
CA ILE A 588 -12.38 -7.31 -8.65
C ILE A 588 -11.03 -7.95 -8.98
N THR A 589 -10.18 -8.05 -7.97
CA THR A 589 -8.75 -8.28 -8.04
C THR A 589 -8.41 -9.78 -7.99
N ALA A 590 -9.22 -10.56 -7.24
CA ALA A 590 -9.17 -12.02 -7.19
C ALA A 590 -9.63 -12.69 -8.52
N LYS A 591 -10.21 -11.93 -9.46
CA LYS A 591 -10.51 -12.41 -10.81
C LYS A 591 -9.25 -12.72 -11.63
N MET A 592 -8.05 -12.30 -11.19
CA MET A 592 -6.78 -12.53 -11.90
C MET A 592 -5.95 -13.74 -11.40
N GLY A 593 -6.48 -14.57 -10.48
CA GLY A 593 -5.80 -15.80 -10.08
C GLY A 593 -6.52 -16.57 -8.97
N ALA A 594 -7.03 -17.75 -9.33
CA ALA A 594 -7.77 -18.73 -8.51
C ALA A 594 -9.17 -18.31 -7.99
N ALA A 595 -10.16 -19.17 -8.25
CA ALA A 595 -11.55 -18.99 -7.84
C ALA A 595 -11.72 -19.17 -6.32
N ILE A 596 -11.61 -18.09 -5.56
CA ILE A 596 -11.99 -18.06 -4.14
C ILE A 596 -13.44 -17.54 -4.05
N PRO A 597 -14.34 -18.22 -3.31
CA PRO A 597 -15.70 -17.73 -3.10
C PRO A 597 -15.67 -16.34 -2.47
N ALA A 598 -16.26 -15.36 -3.15
CA ALA A 598 -16.27 -13.97 -2.72
C ALA A 598 -17.35 -13.76 -1.65
N TYR A 599 -16.97 -13.18 -0.51
CA TYR A 599 -17.88 -12.73 0.53
C TYR A 599 -17.96 -11.19 0.50
N ALA A 600 -19.14 -10.61 0.65
CA ALA A 600 -19.34 -9.16 0.81
C ALA A 600 -20.06 -8.86 2.14
N SER A 601 -19.68 -7.77 2.80
CA SER A 601 -20.46 -7.15 3.87
C SER A 601 -20.60 -5.66 3.61
N TYR A 602 -21.80 -5.15 3.85
CA TYR A 602 -22.14 -3.74 3.66
C TYR A 602 -22.30 -2.98 4.98
N GLY A 603 -22.14 -3.63 6.14
CA GLY A 603 -22.42 -3.01 7.46
C GLY A 603 -21.59 -1.75 7.70
N GLY A 604 -22.27 -0.63 7.99
CA GLY A 604 -21.65 0.66 8.30
C GLY A 604 -21.15 1.43 7.08
N ARG A 605 -21.19 0.80 5.90
CA ARG A 605 -20.63 1.34 4.67
C ARG A 605 -21.60 2.24 3.95
N ARG A 606 -21.04 3.11 3.13
CA ARG A 606 -21.76 3.85 2.11
C ARG A 606 -21.24 3.49 0.72
N VAL A 607 -22.15 3.23 -0.22
CA VAL A 607 -21.81 2.93 -1.62
C VAL A 607 -22.53 3.92 -2.53
N GLN A 608 -21.92 4.31 -3.64
CA GLN A 608 -22.44 5.36 -4.51
C GLN A 608 -22.08 5.13 -5.97
N THR A 609 -22.93 5.60 -6.89
CA THR A 609 -22.63 5.58 -8.33
C THR A 609 -21.64 6.67 -8.68
N ARG A 610 -20.63 6.30 -9.45
CA ARG A 610 -19.56 7.19 -9.92
C ARG A 610 -19.47 7.26 -11.44
N TYR A 611 -19.74 6.16 -12.12
CA TYR A 611 -19.62 6.05 -13.57
C TYR A 611 -20.98 6.04 -14.24
N PHE A 612 -21.07 6.72 -15.39
CA PHE A 612 -22.30 6.83 -16.19
C PHE A 612 -21.99 6.66 -17.67
N ARG A 613 -22.93 6.06 -18.43
CA ARG A 613 -22.88 6.01 -19.89
C ARG A 613 -23.61 7.21 -20.47
N THR A 614 -22.94 8.34 -20.54
CA THR A 614 -23.58 9.63 -20.90
C THR A 614 -24.14 9.65 -22.32
N GLN A 615 -23.62 8.82 -23.22
CA GLN A 615 -24.09 8.72 -24.61
C GLN A 615 -25.18 7.65 -24.81
N ASP A 616 -25.48 6.83 -23.80
CA ASP A 616 -26.47 5.75 -23.86
C ASP A 616 -27.81 6.23 -23.27
N GLU A 617 -28.65 6.81 -24.13
CA GLU A 617 -29.95 7.39 -23.74
C GLU A 617 -30.87 6.35 -23.09
N ASP A 618 -30.93 5.13 -23.63
CA ASP A 618 -31.77 4.05 -23.10
C ASP A 618 -31.33 3.65 -21.68
N TRP A 619 -30.02 3.58 -21.44
CA TRP A 619 -29.47 3.30 -20.10
C TRP A 619 -29.87 4.38 -19.09
N LEU A 620 -29.77 5.65 -19.48
CA LEU A 620 -30.14 6.79 -18.64
C LEU A 620 -31.63 6.81 -18.31
N LEU A 621 -32.48 6.67 -19.33
CA LEU A 621 -33.93 6.66 -19.17
C LEU A 621 -34.41 5.50 -18.29
N ARG A 622 -33.83 4.30 -18.41
CA ARG A 622 -34.12 3.18 -17.50
C ARG A 622 -33.88 3.52 -16.04
N ASN A 623 -32.82 4.28 -15.75
CA ASN A 623 -32.50 4.70 -14.39
C ASN A 623 -33.44 5.78 -13.87
N VAL A 624 -33.90 6.68 -14.74
CA VAL A 624 -35.00 7.62 -14.43
C VAL A 624 -36.29 6.87 -14.12
N ASP A 625 -36.68 5.92 -14.96
CA ASP A 625 -37.89 5.09 -14.78
C ASP A 625 -37.83 4.25 -13.50
N ALA A 626 -36.67 3.70 -13.17
CA ALA A 626 -36.46 2.98 -11.91
C ALA A 626 -36.71 3.90 -10.70
N ALA A 627 -36.14 5.11 -10.72
CA ALA A 627 -36.28 6.09 -9.66
C ALA A 627 -37.72 6.61 -9.53
N ASP A 628 -38.38 6.88 -10.65
CA ASP A 628 -39.80 7.24 -10.69
C ASP A 628 -40.67 6.13 -10.11
N GLY A 629 -40.42 4.88 -10.51
CA GLY A 629 -41.13 3.71 -10.02
C GLY A 629 -41.00 3.52 -8.50
N LEU A 630 -39.81 3.75 -7.93
CA LEU A 630 -39.60 3.70 -6.48
C LEU A 630 -40.45 4.76 -5.76
N LEU A 631 -40.33 6.02 -6.17
CA LEU A 631 -41.06 7.13 -5.53
C LEU A 631 -42.58 6.99 -5.70
N SER A 632 -43.04 6.51 -6.87
CA SER A 632 -44.45 6.22 -7.12
C SER A 632 -44.99 5.16 -6.14
N ARG A 633 -44.26 4.07 -5.88
CA ARG A 633 -44.65 3.04 -4.91
C ARG A 633 -44.69 3.60 -3.48
N VAL A 634 -43.64 4.32 -3.07
CA VAL A 634 -43.53 4.94 -1.74
C VAL A 634 -44.72 5.88 -1.47
N ARG A 635 -45.07 6.75 -2.42
CA ARG A 635 -46.20 7.67 -2.29
C ARG A 635 -47.55 6.95 -2.30
N THR A 636 -47.71 5.91 -3.12
CA THR A 636 -48.96 5.13 -3.18
C THR A 636 -49.23 4.40 -1.86
N LYS A 637 -48.19 4.05 -1.11
CA LYS A 637 -48.28 3.51 0.26
C LYS A 637 -48.59 4.56 1.33
N GLY A 638 -48.75 5.84 0.96
CA GLY A 638 -49.11 6.93 1.87
C GLY A 638 -47.94 7.48 2.70
N ILE A 639 -46.69 7.25 2.29
CA ILE A 639 -45.53 7.85 2.94
C ILE A 639 -45.39 9.29 2.47
N GLU A 640 -45.58 10.24 3.38
CA GLU A 640 -45.55 11.67 3.09
C GLU A 640 -44.10 12.22 3.02
N PRO A 641 -43.82 13.13 2.07
CA PRO A 641 -42.51 13.77 1.95
C PRO A 641 -42.28 14.81 3.05
N ARG A 642 -41.05 14.86 3.58
CA ARG A 642 -40.56 15.91 4.49
C ARG A 642 -39.37 16.64 3.86
N THR A 643 -39.51 17.92 3.57
CA THR A 643 -38.39 18.75 3.11
C THR A 643 -37.52 19.16 4.30
N VAL A 644 -36.21 19.01 4.18
CA VAL A 644 -35.22 19.48 5.17
C VAL A 644 -34.50 20.74 4.69
N ASP A 645 -33.87 21.48 5.60
CA ASP A 645 -33.19 22.76 5.35
C ASP A 645 -32.12 22.72 4.23
N SER A 646 -31.60 21.54 3.92
CA SER A 646 -30.64 21.33 2.83
C SER A 646 -31.27 21.44 1.44
N GLY A 647 -32.60 21.42 1.33
CA GLY A 647 -33.36 21.28 0.07
C GLY A 647 -33.69 19.83 -0.28
N ALA A 648 -33.17 18.85 0.47
CA ALA A 648 -33.49 17.45 0.25
C ALA A 648 -34.92 17.11 0.70
N VAL A 649 -35.52 16.11 0.05
CA VAL A 649 -36.86 15.62 0.37
C VAL A 649 -36.76 14.19 0.89
N LEU A 650 -37.22 13.98 2.12
CA LEU A 650 -37.14 12.71 2.85
C LEU A 650 -38.46 11.96 2.84
N PHE A 651 -38.38 10.64 2.73
CA PHE A 651 -39.47 9.68 2.91
C PHE A 651 -39.01 8.65 3.93
N GLU A 652 -39.66 8.62 5.09
CA GLU A 652 -39.25 7.77 6.21
C GLU A 652 -40.04 6.47 6.25
N GLY A 653 -39.39 5.36 6.58
CA GLY A 653 -40.06 4.06 6.73
C GLY A 653 -40.46 3.37 5.42
N VAL A 654 -39.67 3.58 4.36
CA VAL A 654 -39.78 2.85 3.09
C VAL A 654 -39.52 1.36 3.28
N ASP A 655 -40.33 0.51 2.66
CA ASP A 655 -40.17 -0.94 2.74
C ASP A 655 -38.90 -1.40 2.03
N ALA A 656 -38.13 -2.30 2.65
CA ALA A 656 -36.96 -2.91 2.03
C ALA A 656 -37.28 -3.57 0.68
N ASP A 657 -38.48 -4.16 0.51
CA ASP A 657 -38.87 -4.81 -0.74
C ASP A 657 -39.00 -3.81 -1.90
N ASP A 658 -39.42 -2.56 -1.62
CA ASP A 658 -39.48 -1.51 -2.63
C ASP A 658 -38.08 -1.05 -3.06
N VAL A 659 -37.16 -0.96 -2.11
CA VAL A 659 -35.75 -0.62 -2.34
C VAL A 659 -35.05 -1.72 -3.13
N LEU A 660 -35.28 -2.99 -2.79
CA LEU A 660 -34.71 -4.12 -3.55
C LEU A 660 -35.27 -4.20 -4.97
N SER A 661 -36.57 -3.95 -5.16
CA SER A 661 -37.16 -3.85 -6.49
C SER A 661 -36.56 -2.70 -7.31
N PHE A 662 -36.26 -1.57 -6.67
CA PHE A 662 -35.53 -0.47 -7.31
C PHE A 662 -34.13 -0.89 -7.73
N LEU A 663 -33.34 -1.48 -6.82
CA LEU A 663 -31.97 -1.89 -7.12
C LEU A 663 -31.89 -2.93 -8.25
N ASN A 664 -32.88 -3.82 -8.36
CA ASN A 664 -32.96 -4.78 -9.46
C ASN A 664 -33.33 -4.13 -10.81
N SER A 665 -33.98 -2.97 -10.79
CA SER A 665 -34.40 -2.25 -12.02
C SER A 665 -33.38 -1.20 -12.45
N TYR A 666 -32.63 -0.65 -11.49
CA TYR A 666 -31.60 0.34 -11.72
C TYR A 666 -30.35 -0.32 -12.30
N VAL A 667 -29.86 0.20 -13.43
CA VAL A 667 -28.68 -0.31 -14.12
C VAL A 667 -27.45 0.44 -13.64
N VAL A 668 -26.51 -0.30 -13.06
CA VAL A 668 -25.23 0.23 -12.57
C VAL A 668 -24.14 0.03 -13.64
N HIS A 669 -23.16 0.93 -13.72
CA HIS A 669 -22.01 0.74 -14.59
C HIS A 669 -21.19 -0.49 -14.15
N PRO A 670 -20.68 -1.33 -15.06
CA PRO A 670 -19.86 -2.51 -14.70
C PRO A 670 -18.64 -2.20 -13.82
N ASP A 671 -18.09 -0.99 -13.94
CA ASP A 671 -16.98 -0.50 -13.12
C ASP A 671 -17.37 -0.05 -11.71
N SER A 672 -18.62 -0.28 -11.27
CA SER A 672 -19.09 -0.02 -9.91
C SER A 672 -19.53 -1.32 -9.19
N PRO A 673 -18.61 -2.27 -8.95
CA PRO A 673 -18.94 -3.61 -8.42
C PRO A 673 -19.38 -3.60 -6.95
N ASP A 674 -19.14 -2.52 -6.22
CA ASP A 674 -19.70 -2.34 -4.86
C ASP A 674 -21.23 -2.22 -4.88
N LEU A 675 -21.83 -1.86 -6.02
CA LEU A 675 -23.27 -1.68 -6.21
C LEU A 675 -23.95 -2.88 -6.90
N ASP A 676 -23.40 -4.08 -6.75
CA ASP A 676 -24.02 -5.33 -7.22
C ASP A 676 -25.36 -5.59 -6.50
N ALA A 677 -26.46 -5.52 -7.26
CA ALA A 677 -27.82 -5.65 -6.73
C ALA A 677 -28.09 -7.01 -6.08
N ASP A 678 -27.53 -8.10 -6.61
CA ASP A 678 -27.73 -9.45 -6.06
C ASP A 678 -27.09 -9.58 -4.67
N LEU A 679 -25.89 -9.01 -4.50
CA LEU A 679 -25.18 -9.06 -3.22
C LEU A 679 -25.81 -8.17 -2.18
N ILE A 680 -26.19 -6.95 -2.56
CA ILE A 680 -26.93 -6.05 -1.69
C ILE A 680 -28.24 -6.74 -1.28
N GLY A 681 -28.97 -7.34 -2.23
CA GLY A 681 -30.21 -8.06 -1.96
C GLY A 681 -30.04 -9.20 -0.96
N LYS A 682 -29.03 -10.05 -1.18
CA LYS A 682 -28.71 -11.12 -0.24
C LYS A 682 -28.25 -10.61 1.14
N TYR A 683 -27.53 -9.48 1.21
CA TYR A 683 -27.12 -8.85 2.46
C TYR A 683 -28.33 -8.34 3.25
N VAL A 684 -29.20 -7.56 2.58
CA VAL A 684 -30.45 -7.06 3.16
C VAL A 684 -31.30 -8.24 3.66
N ALA A 685 -31.48 -9.29 2.85
CA ALA A 685 -32.23 -10.48 3.25
C ALA A 685 -31.62 -11.22 4.46
N LYS A 686 -30.30 -11.13 4.67
CA LYS A 686 -29.64 -11.69 5.85
C LYS A 686 -29.87 -10.83 7.09
N GLN A 687 -29.77 -9.50 6.95
CA GLN A 687 -29.99 -8.55 8.04
C GLN A 687 -31.45 -8.52 8.51
N ARG A 688 -32.41 -8.65 7.60
CA ARG A 688 -33.85 -8.71 7.94
C ARG A 688 -34.18 -9.85 8.90
N ARG A 689 -33.53 -11.01 8.76
CA ARG A 689 -33.68 -12.13 9.71
C ARG A 689 -33.19 -11.80 11.12
N ARG A 690 -32.47 -10.70 11.29
CA ARG A 690 -31.93 -10.20 12.55
C ARG A 690 -32.63 -8.94 13.05
N GLY A 691 -33.74 -8.54 12.39
CA GLY A 691 -34.50 -7.35 12.74
C GLY A 691 -33.81 -6.03 12.37
N SER A 692 -32.97 -6.05 11.33
CA SER A 692 -32.32 -4.86 10.77
C SER A 692 -32.55 -4.81 9.25
N LEU A 693 -32.60 -3.60 8.67
CA LEU A 693 -32.86 -3.36 7.25
C LEU A 693 -34.23 -3.85 6.75
N ASP A 694 -35.22 -3.98 7.62
CA ASP A 694 -36.63 -4.17 7.22
C ASP A 694 -37.25 -2.87 6.67
N THR A 695 -36.76 -1.73 7.14
CA THR A 695 -37.19 -0.41 6.69
C THR A 695 -36.00 0.46 6.31
N TRP A 696 -36.23 1.36 5.36
CA TRP A 696 -35.26 2.31 4.83
C TRP A 696 -35.80 3.72 4.92
N ASN A 697 -34.91 4.70 4.99
CA ASN A 697 -35.24 6.08 4.67
C ASN A 697 -34.80 6.35 3.22
N LEU A 698 -35.57 7.15 2.49
CA LEU A 698 -35.27 7.57 1.13
C LEU A 698 -35.11 9.10 1.11
N ALA A 699 -34.03 9.58 0.53
CA ALA A 699 -33.75 11.00 0.36
C ALA A 699 -33.59 11.35 -1.12
N VAL A 700 -34.32 12.32 -1.63
CA VAL A 700 -34.04 12.94 -2.93
C VAL A 700 -33.21 14.19 -2.70
N MET A 701 -31.95 14.14 -3.12
CA MET A 701 -30.95 15.18 -2.93
C MET A 701 -31.05 16.24 -4.04
N ALA A 702 -32.14 17.00 -4.02
CA ALA A 702 -32.42 18.05 -4.99
C ALA A 702 -31.52 19.29 -4.78
N ALA A 703 -31.35 20.08 -5.85
CA ALA A 703 -30.71 21.38 -5.76
C ALA A 703 -31.50 22.32 -4.83
N LYS A 704 -30.78 23.22 -4.15
CA LYS A 704 -31.42 24.25 -3.32
C LYS A 704 -32.30 25.15 -4.20
N PRO A 705 -33.50 25.55 -3.74
CA PRO A 705 -34.36 26.45 -4.49
C PRO A 705 -33.61 27.72 -4.96
N GLY A 706 -33.68 28.01 -6.25
CA GLY A 706 -32.98 29.11 -6.91
C GLY A 706 -31.58 28.78 -7.43
N SER A 707 -31.09 27.55 -7.26
CA SER A 707 -29.77 27.10 -7.75
C SER A 707 -29.86 25.93 -8.75
N GLU A 708 -31.07 25.42 -8.97
CA GLU A 708 -31.35 24.32 -9.88
C GLU A 708 -31.03 24.65 -11.35
N ARG A 709 -30.54 23.65 -12.08
CA ARG A 709 -30.36 23.72 -13.53
C ARG A 709 -31.50 22.96 -14.21
N GLY A 710 -32.74 23.38 -13.98
CA GLY A 710 -33.93 22.69 -14.44
C GLY A 710 -34.42 21.60 -13.48
N MET A 711 -35.49 20.92 -13.87
CA MET A 711 -36.23 19.98 -13.02
C MET A 711 -36.30 18.60 -13.67
N VAL A 712 -36.32 17.55 -12.85
CA VAL A 712 -36.75 16.20 -13.24
C VAL A 712 -38.03 15.85 -12.52
N ARG A 713 -38.92 15.10 -13.19
CA ARG A 713 -40.15 14.61 -12.58
C ARG A 713 -39.97 13.16 -12.14
N LEU A 714 -40.15 12.89 -10.84
CA LEU A 714 -40.05 11.55 -10.27
C LEU A 714 -41.19 11.31 -9.26
N GLY A 715 -41.86 10.17 -9.35
CA GLY A 715 -42.99 9.82 -8.49
C GLY A 715 -44.13 10.82 -8.55
N GLY A 716 -44.29 11.55 -9.66
CA GLY A 716 -45.26 12.64 -9.80
C GLY A 716 -44.92 13.93 -9.05
N MET A 717 -43.68 14.10 -8.57
CA MET A 717 -43.14 15.34 -7.96
C MET A 717 -42.02 15.91 -8.82
N GLU A 718 -41.74 17.21 -8.71
CA GLU A 718 -40.63 17.87 -9.42
C GLU A 718 -39.45 18.12 -8.47
N PHE A 719 -38.25 17.81 -8.93
CA PHE A 719 -37.01 17.97 -8.18
C PHE A 719 -35.97 18.75 -8.98
N GLY A 720 -35.33 19.73 -8.34
CA GLY A 720 -34.25 20.51 -8.94
C GLY A 720 -33.00 19.67 -9.19
N ARG A 721 -32.45 19.76 -10.40
CA ARG A 721 -31.24 19.02 -10.81
C ARG A 721 -29.97 19.66 -10.23
N ILE A 722 -29.08 18.83 -9.68
CA ILE A 722 -27.76 19.20 -9.17
C ILE A 722 -26.69 19.13 -10.26
N VAL A 723 -25.57 19.82 -10.05
CA VAL A 723 -24.45 19.83 -11.00
C VAL A 723 -23.37 18.80 -10.59
N ARG A 724 -23.00 17.93 -11.52
CA ARG A 724 -21.86 16.99 -11.40
C ARG A 724 -21.15 16.86 -12.75
N SER A 725 -19.99 17.50 -12.89
CA SER A 725 -19.19 17.44 -14.12
C SER A 725 -18.24 16.24 -14.13
N GLN A 726 -17.81 15.79 -15.32
CA GLN A 726 -16.96 14.62 -15.49
C GLN A 726 -15.47 14.98 -15.53
N LEU A 727 -14.59 14.06 -15.14
CA LEU A 727 -13.14 14.21 -15.30
C LEU A 727 -12.73 14.24 -16.77
N LYS A 728 -11.66 14.97 -17.09
CA LYS A 728 -10.97 14.83 -18.36
C LYS A 728 -10.13 13.54 -18.34
N VAL A 729 -10.68 12.49 -18.93
CA VAL A 729 -9.97 11.22 -19.12
C VAL A 729 -10.04 10.87 -20.61
N ASP A 730 -8.90 10.86 -21.28
CA ASP A 730 -8.83 10.50 -22.69
C ASP A 730 -8.95 8.97 -22.86
N GLY A 731 -9.66 8.54 -23.91
CA GLY A 731 -9.72 7.12 -24.32
C GLY A 731 -10.69 6.22 -23.57
N VAL A 732 -11.57 6.74 -22.71
CA VAL A 732 -12.55 5.92 -21.96
C VAL A 732 -14.00 6.27 -22.33
N GLU A 733 -14.78 5.27 -22.72
CA GLU A 733 -16.20 5.40 -23.08
C GLU A 733 -17.13 5.42 -21.83
N ARG A 734 -16.73 6.16 -20.78
CA ARG A 734 -17.53 6.35 -19.55
C ARG A 734 -17.30 7.74 -18.96
N ALA A 735 -18.35 8.34 -18.41
CA ALA A 735 -18.20 9.57 -17.62
C ALA A 735 -17.91 9.23 -16.16
N ASP A 736 -16.89 9.88 -15.59
CA ASP A 736 -16.49 9.73 -14.19
C ASP A 736 -16.69 11.04 -13.41
N ILE A 737 -17.60 11.06 -12.44
CA ILE A 737 -17.88 12.25 -11.61
C ILE A 737 -17.04 12.35 -10.32
N LYS A 738 -16.19 11.36 -10.03
CA LYS A 738 -15.50 11.04 -8.76
C LYS A 738 -16.39 10.77 -7.57
N THR A 739 -17.21 11.73 -7.18
CA THR A 739 -17.94 11.69 -5.91
C THR A 739 -19.34 12.24 -6.10
N LEU A 740 -20.33 11.45 -5.73
CA LEU A 740 -21.72 11.85 -5.79
C LEU A 740 -22.15 12.52 -4.48
N MET A 741 -21.84 11.85 -3.37
CA MET A 741 -22.31 12.13 -2.02
C MET A 741 -21.27 12.89 -1.19
N SER A 742 -21.70 13.97 -0.54
CA SER A 742 -20.92 14.65 0.50
C SER A 742 -21.06 13.95 1.85
N LYS A 743 -20.06 14.07 2.74
CA LYS A 743 -20.03 13.32 4.02
C LYS A 743 -21.27 13.53 4.89
N ASP A 744 -21.83 14.73 4.91
CA ASP A 744 -23.00 15.11 5.70
C ASP A 744 -24.29 14.42 5.25
N HIS A 745 -24.38 14.00 3.98
CA HIS A 745 -25.57 13.36 3.44
C HIS A 745 -25.87 12.01 4.12
N ARG A 746 -24.88 11.34 4.74
CA ARG A 746 -25.09 10.07 5.44
C ARG A 746 -25.98 10.18 6.68
N ALA A 747 -26.15 11.40 7.18
CA ALA A 747 -26.94 11.72 8.35
C ALA A 747 -28.11 12.67 8.04
N VAL A 748 -28.44 12.84 6.76
CA VAL A 748 -29.52 13.75 6.31
C VAL A 748 -30.88 13.41 6.93
N ASP A 749 -31.07 12.15 7.34
CA ASP A 749 -32.31 11.63 7.90
C ASP A 749 -32.40 11.73 9.43
N PHE A 750 -31.33 12.12 10.14
CA PHE A 750 -31.37 12.21 11.62
C PHE A 750 -30.54 13.34 12.25
N LEU A 751 -29.71 14.06 11.51
CA LEU A 751 -28.94 15.22 12.00
C LEU A 751 -29.15 16.46 11.14
N ASP A 752 -29.08 17.63 11.78
CA ASP A 752 -29.02 18.90 11.08
C ASP A 752 -27.74 19.02 10.24
N GLN A 753 -27.88 19.52 9.01
CA GLN A 753 -26.77 19.64 8.06
C GLN A 753 -25.61 20.48 8.63
N SER A 754 -25.91 21.53 9.40
CA SER A 754 -24.90 22.41 9.99
C SER A 754 -24.03 21.72 11.05
N VAL A 755 -24.60 20.73 11.75
CA VAL A 755 -23.90 19.88 12.72
C VAL A 755 -23.13 18.80 11.98
N ALA A 756 -23.79 18.10 11.06
CA ALA A 756 -23.20 16.98 10.34
C ALA A 756 -21.93 17.38 9.54
N ARG A 757 -21.92 18.58 8.95
CA ARG A 757 -20.74 19.10 8.21
C ARG A 757 -19.51 19.30 9.07
N LYS A 758 -19.67 19.56 10.36
CA LYS A 758 -18.56 19.77 11.32
C LYS A 758 -18.02 18.47 11.89
N MET A 759 -18.74 17.36 11.70
CA MET A 759 -18.33 16.05 12.19
C MET A 759 -17.39 15.38 11.19
N SER A 760 -16.48 14.56 11.71
CA SER A 760 -15.72 13.63 10.87
C SER A 760 -16.65 12.53 10.35
N GLU A 761 -16.23 11.86 9.29
CA GLU A 761 -17.03 10.80 8.71
C GLU A 761 -17.26 9.63 9.69
N ASN A 762 -16.24 9.28 10.48
CA ASN A 762 -16.33 8.27 11.55
C ASN A 762 -17.34 8.69 12.63
N ALA A 763 -17.30 9.96 13.08
CA ALA A 763 -18.25 10.46 14.06
C ALA A 763 -19.72 10.39 13.57
N LEU A 764 -19.94 10.60 12.26
CA LEU A 764 -21.26 10.47 11.65
C LEU A 764 -21.74 9.01 11.55
N MET A 765 -20.83 8.07 11.27
CA MET A 765 -21.12 6.63 11.31
C MET A 765 -21.56 6.21 12.70
N ASP A 766 -20.74 6.54 13.69
CA ASP A 766 -20.99 6.29 15.11
C ASP A 766 -22.32 6.88 15.58
N ALA A 767 -22.59 8.13 15.19
CA ALA A 767 -23.84 8.78 15.53
C ALA A 767 -25.04 8.01 14.98
N ARG A 768 -24.98 7.51 13.74
CA ARG A 768 -26.04 6.71 13.13
C ARG A 768 -26.24 5.38 13.86
N ASP A 769 -25.16 4.68 14.16
CA ASP A 769 -25.20 3.35 14.79
C ASP A 769 -25.69 3.41 16.24
N LYS A 770 -25.46 4.55 16.91
CA LYS A 770 -25.95 4.83 18.26
C LYS A 770 -27.37 5.43 18.27
N HIS A 771 -27.87 5.95 17.15
CA HIS A 771 -29.16 6.63 17.08
C HIS A 771 -30.34 5.65 17.13
N ALA A 772 -31.24 5.84 18.09
CA ALA A 772 -32.32 4.90 18.40
C ALA A 772 -33.22 4.56 17.19
N GLU A 773 -33.47 5.54 16.31
CA GLU A 773 -34.45 5.41 15.22
C GLU A 773 -33.86 4.96 13.87
N VAL A 774 -32.56 5.13 13.64
CA VAL A 774 -31.92 4.86 12.34
C VAL A 774 -30.84 3.77 12.39
N LYS A 775 -30.43 3.32 13.57
CA LYS A 775 -29.44 2.24 13.76
C LYS A 775 -29.80 0.89 13.14
N SER A 776 -31.07 0.69 12.76
CA SER A 776 -31.54 -0.52 12.08
C SER A 776 -32.12 -0.23 10.70
N LYS A 777 -32.00 1.02 10.21
CA LYS A 777 -32.56 1.45 8.93
C LYS A 777 -31.46 1.71 7.90
N GLY A 778 -31.67 1.23 6.68
CA GLY A 778 -30.86 1.66 5.54
C GLY A 778 -31.26 3.07 5.11
N LEU A 779 -30.38 3.78 4.41
CA LEU A 779 -30.70 5.05 3.75
C LEU A 779 -30.35 4.92 2.26
N ILE A 780 -31.31 5.23 1.39
CA ILE A 780 -31.08 5.36 -0.04
C ILE A 780 -31.21 6.82 -0.42
N LEU A 781 -30.25 7.33 -1.18
CA LEU A 781 -30.21 8.70 -1.67
C LEU A 781 -30.27 8.69 -3.20
N LEU A 782 -31.19 9.47 -3.76
CA LEU A 782 -31.31 9.70 -5.19
C LEU A 782 -30.82 11.11 -5.52
N TYR A 783 -30.01 11.22 -6.57
CA TYR A 783 -29.40 12.47 -7.02
C TYR A 783 -29.83 12.76 -8.46
N PRO A 784 -30.80 13.66 -8.65
CA PRO A 784 -31.11 14.23 -9.96
C PRO A 784 -29.93 15.07 -10.48
N ILE A 785 -29.20 14.60 -11.47
CA ILE A 785 -28.03 15.29 -12.03
C ILE A 785 -28.42 15.95 -13.36
N ASP A 786 -28.02 17.20 -13.53
CA ASP A 786 -28.23 17.96 -14.75
C ASP A 786 -27.41 17.34 -15.91
N PRO A 787 -28.03 17.03 -17.07
CA PRO A 787 -27.35 16.37 -18.18
C PRO A 787 -26.19 17.20 -18.75
N THR A 788 -26.28 18.53 -18.70
CA THR A 788 -25.20 19.41 -19.17
C THR A 788 -24.09 19.51 -18.13
N SER A 789 -24.42 19.75 -16.86
CA SER A 789 -23.51 19.83 -15.70
C SER A 789 -22.12 20.43 -16.03
N GLU A 790 -22.10 21.73 -16.27
CA GLU A 790 -20.87 22.49 -16.49
C GLU A 790 -19.95 22.46 -15.26
N PRO A 791 -18.62 22.32 -15.43
CA PRO A 791 -17.67 22.38 -14.34
C PRO A 791 -17.60 23.79 -13.72
N ASP A 792 -17.42 23.83 -12.40
CA ASP A 792 -17.11 25.07 -11.69
C ASP A 792 -15.83 25.72 -12.23
N LYS A 793 -15.75 27.05 -12.15
CA LYS A 793 -14.59 27.81 -12.64
C LYS A 793 -13.24 27.30 -12.11
N ALA A 794 -13.22 26.82 -10.86
CA ALA A 794 -12.01 26.27 -10.22
C ALA A 794 -11.56 24.91 -10.80
N ASN A 795 -12.43 24.20 -11.51
CA ASN A 795 -12.20 22.83 -11.98
C ASN A 795 -12.21 22.71 -13.51
N LYS A 796 -12.20 23.82 -14.26
CA LYS A 796 -12.27 23.81 -15.73
C LYS A 796 -11.09 23.12 -16.40
N ASP A 797 -9.93 23.12 -15.75
CA ASP A 797 -8.72 22.54 -16.31
C ASP A 797 -8.71 21.01 -16.18
N SER A 798 -9.29 20.45 -15.12
CA SER A 798 -9.35 19.02 -14.85
C SER A 798 -10.68 18.33 -15.22
N ARG A 799 -11.73 19.08 -15.55
CA ARG A 799 -13.07 18.53 -15.82
C ARG A 799 -13.72 19.03 -17.11
N ASN A 800 -14.52 18.16 -17.72
CA ASN A 800 -15.41 18.45 -18.84
C ASN A 800 -16.87 18.53 -18.36
N PRO A 801 -17.77 19.24 -19.08
CA PRO A 801 -19.21 19.14 -18.86
C PRO A 801 -19.67 17.68 -18.99
N LEU A 802 -20.73 17.29 -18.28
CA LEU A 802 -21.21 15.90 -18.29
C LEU A 802 -21.73 15.47 -19.67
N ASN A 803 -22.42 16.39 -20.37
CA ASN A 803 -22.95 16.20 -21.73
C ASN A 803 -23.67 14.85 -21.92
N ALA A 804 -24.60 14.54 -21.03
CA ALA A 804 -25.44 13.35 -21.12
C ALA A 804 -26.62 13.55 -22.09
N ALA A 805 -27.01 12.46 -22.76
CA ALA A 805 -28.11 12.45 -23.72
C ALA A 805 -29.49 12.66 -23.07
N ALA A 806 -29.63 12.28 -21.78
CA ALA A 806 -30.87 12.42 -20.99
C ALA A 806 -30.56 12.74 -19.52
N ASP A 807 -31.60 13.01 -18.73
CA ASP A 807 -31.48 13.22 -17.28
C ASP A 807 -30.76 12.04 -16.61
N VAL A 808 -29.85 12.36 -15.70
CA VAL A 808 -29.01 11.36 -15.03
C VAL A 808 -29.45 11.22 -13.59
N ILE A 809 -29.78 10.01 -13.14
CA ILE A 809 -30.04 9.73 -11.73
C ILE A 809 -28.83 9.01 -11.16
N GLY A 810 -28.15 9.61 -10.19
CA GLY A 810 -27.17 8.92 -9.36
C GLY A 810 -27.81 8.34 -8.10
N ILE A 811 -27.25 7.26 -7.56
CA ILE A 811 -27.68 6.69 -6.28
C ILE A 811 -26.54 6.59 -5.27
N ALA A 812 -26.89 6.70 -3.99
CA ALA A 812 -26.05 6.26 -2.90
C ALA A 812 -26.86 5.46 -1.89
N LEU A 813 -26.23 4.48 -1.24
CA LEU A 813 -26.80 3.67 -0.17
C LEU A 813 -25.92 3.83 1.07
N VAL A 814 -26.53 3.90 2.24
CA VAL A 814 -25.85 3.89 3.54
C VAL A 814 -26.47 2.80 4.37
N PHE A 815 -25.64 1.87 4.84
CA PHE A 815 -26.05 0.75 5.66
C PHE A 815 -25.65 1.00 7.12
N PRO A 816 -26.50 0.65 8.10
CA PRO A 816 -26.18 0.77 9.51
C PRO A 816 -25.34 -0.43 10.00
N GLY A 817 -24.78 -0.30 11.20
CA GLY A 817 -24.07 -1.35 11.93
C GLY A 817 -22.61 -1.52 11.51
N SER A 818 -21.97 -2.60 11.96
CA SER A 818 -20.58 -2.93 11.60
C SER A 818 -20.49 -4.17 10.70
N ALA A 819 -19.32 -4.37 10.07
CA ALA A 819 -19.04 -5.55 9.27
C ALA A 819 -18.54 -6.70 10.16
N ASN A 820 -19.30 -7.80 10.27
CA ASN A 820 -18.97 -8.96 11.11
C ASN A 820 -19.00 -10.27 10.29
N ASP A 821 -18.36 -11.34 10.77
CA ASP A 821 -18.30 -12.66 10.11
C ASP A 821 -19.69 -13.21 9.76
N ASP A 822 -20.62 -12.93 10.65
CA ASP A 822 -22.00 -13.33 10.59
C ASP A 822 -22.84 -12.52 9.59
N SER A 823 -22.33 -11.39 9.09
CA SER A 823 -23.00 -10.53 8.10
C SER A 823 -22.63 -10.84 6.65
N LYS A 824 -21.68 -11.76 6.43
CA LYS A 824 -21.13 -12.13 5.12
C LYS A 824 -22.16 -12.70 4.17
N VAL A 825 -22.04 -12.34 2.90
CA VAL A 825 -22.86 -12.85 1.83
C VAL A 825 -21.99 -13.38 0.71
N SER A 826 -22.22 -14.61 0.27
CA SER A 826 -21.49 -15.21 -0.85
C SER A 826 -22.21 -15.10 -2.19
N GLN A 827 -21.43 -14.95 -3.26
CA GLN A 827 -21.86 -15.23 -4.63
C GLN A 827 -21.14 -16.49 -5.13
N THR A 828 -21.88 -17.31 -5.88
CA THR A 828 -21.36 -18.50 -6.55
C THR A 828 -20.98 -18.06 -7.96
N TYR A 829 -19.68 -18.04 -8.25
CA TYR A 829 -19.06 -17.80 -9.57
C TYR A 829 -19.26 -16.42 -10.23
N VAL A 830 -18.15 -15.70 -10.43
CA VAL A 830 -17.96 -14.76 -11.55
C VAL A 830 -16.51 -14.87 -12.01
N SER A 831 -16.23 -15.69 -13.02
CA SER A 831 -14.99 -15.56 -13.80
C SER A 831 -15.10 -14.31 -14.67
N VAL A 832 -14.07 -13.47 -14.71
CA VAL A 832 -13.91 -12.51 -15.83
C VAL A 832 -13.43 -13.31 -17.01
N ASP A 833 -13.97 -12.98 -18.18
CA ASP A 833 -13.38 -13.38 -19.45
C ASP A 833 -12.06 -12.62 -19.62
N LEU A 834 -10.95 -13.26 -19.26
CA LEU A 834 -9.58 -12.72 -19.37
C LEU A 834 -9.01 -12.94 -20.79
N THR A 835 -9.86 -13.02 -21.81
CA THR A 835 -9.44 -13.35 -23.18
C THR A 835 -8.53 -12.28 -23.81
N ASP A 836 -8.64 -11.02 -23.37
CA ASP A 836 -7.96 -9.90 -24.04
C ASP A 836 -6.65 -9.45 -23.36
N ALA A 837 -6.36 -9.89 -22.12
CA ALA A 837 -5.13 -9.54 -21.42
C ALA A 837 -4.14 -10.72 -21.40
N GLU A 838 -3.06 -10.65 -22.18
CA GLU A 838 -1.97 -11.64 -22.10
C GLU A 838 -1.18 -11.48 -20.79
N ILE A 839 -1.61 -12.20 -19.74
CA ILE A 839 -0.91 -12.34 -18.47
C ILE A 839 0.25 -13.35 -18.64
N GLU A 840 1.50 -12.90 -18.49
CA GLU A 840 2.67 -13.81 -18.40
C GLU A 840 2.79 -14.35 -16.96
N SER A 841 2.67 -15.66 -16.77
CA SER A 841 2.75 -16.34 -15.46
C SER A 841 4.20 -16.59 -15.03
N ASP A 842 4.52 -16.31 -13.76
CA ASP A 842 5.88 -16.40 -13.19
C ASP A 842 6.34 -17.83 -12.82
N ASP A 843 5.46 -18.84 -12.91
CA ASP A 843 5.69 -20.18 -12.36
C ASP A 843 6.94 -20.89 -12.92
N GLY A 844 7.25 -20.70 -14.20
CA GLY A 844 8.35 -21.40 -14.87
C GLY A 844 9.75 -21.02 -14.35
N GLU A 845 9.94 -19.74 -13.99
CA GLU A 845 11.23 -19.22 -13.53
C GLU A 845 11.39 -19.38 -12.01
N LEU A 846 10.31 -19.23 -11.24
CA LEU A 846 10.26 -19.53 -9.79
C LEU A 846 10.60 -21.00 -9.47
N VAL A 847 10.13 -21.94 -10.29
CA VAL A 847 10.47 -23.36 -10.17
C VAL A 847 11.96 -23.61 -10.47
N ALA A 848 12.54 -22.90 -11.44
CA ALA A 848 13.97 -23.00 -11.74
C ALA A 848 14.85 -22.36 -10.65
N LEU A 849 14.41 -21.24 -10.07
CA LEU A 849 15.09 -20.51 -9.00
C LEU A 849 15.04 -21.23 -7.64
N THR A 850 14.00 -22.04 -7.39
CA THR A 850 13.84 -22.79 -6.14
C THR A 850 14.65 -24.10 -6.09
N GLY A 851 15.25 -24.50 -7.21
CA GLY A 851 16.11 -25.67 -7.32
C GLY A 851 15.31 -26.97 -7.18
N SER A 852 15.00 -27.60 -8.31
CA SER A 852 14.53 -28.98 -8.33
C SER A 852 15.73 -29.91 -8.14
N ASP A 853 16.14 -30.15 -6.91
CA ASP A 853 16.86 -31.37 -6.54
C ASP A 853 16.21 -31.92 -5.25
N GLY A 854 15.81 -33.20 -5.33
CA GLY A 854 14.95 -33.89 -4.35
C GLY A 854 15.51 -34.09 -2.96
#